data_AF-A0A818QJA0-F1
#
_entry.id   AF-A0A818QJA0-F1
#
_cell.length_a   1.000
_cell.length_b   1.000
_cell.length_c   1.000
_cell.angle_alpha   90.00
_cell.angle_beta   90.00
_cell.angle_gamma   90.00
#
_symmetry.space_group_name_H-M   'P 1'
#
loop_
_entity.id
_entity.type
_entity.pdbx_description
1 polymer ?
#
loop_
_entity_poly.entity_id
_entity_poly.type
_entity_poly.pdbx_seq_one_letter_code
_entity_poly.pdbx_strand_id
1 'polypeptide(L)'
;IGDFNKDNQLDIAVANYGTENIGIFLGYGNGAFASQRTYTTTLNSKPSSITVGDLNNDNYLDIIVTHYGTGKIGIFFGYDDGTFAKQTTFLISSKSHPYYITLGYFDKDNQLDIVVVDSENDQVHILLQYDNRTFVTTTYDGINESRPVFVAVADFNKDNQSDIAIANYGTNNVLILSQYFIKPSVRQMNYLVEKDSRSSSIVIYDFNNDDRLDLLVNDFNNNSLLLLTGNDDGTFKRTTTYSTGNKSAPKHICIGDFNNDNRMDIVTANYGSDSVGILLAQGNGTFSNVTTYFVSDGSTPWSVNVGDFNNDNRLDIVTANYGSGGLGVLLGHANGTFGKATTYSANIIIRPVLIGVGDVNNDKQLDIATTDYKSGNVGILLGLGDGTFSNATTYSVGSSSAPNGLSLFDLNNDNHLDLIVTTFNGGLVGIFLGYGNGSFQEITKYSTGSTSSTFRIAIADFNNDYRYDFAVTDIANNEIIIFYGYGNGSFQLARTYSTGFGSKPYDIATAKLKNSNQINIIVTLWGIGNVGILTEYAAAEFANEKRYSTGLAPQPYSVTVGNFNDDNYIDIAIVNSGSDNLDILFNTGNGTFERQITYPIGADSYPQYVIADDINKDNHLDIVTVNSKSNSISLIMGYGNGTFDIPKVYSTGEDSYPLAVAIGDLNNDNRADLIIANAGTDSIGILIGFDYTTFQSHKTYSSDNTRTPQGIITSDFNNDKYLDIAVTFSSSDNIGILLGHGNGNFDVMMTYSTGNGSRPVSLAIHDFNNDGRLDIVVVNSGTNDIGILVGYGNGSFTTSRRYSTGYNSNPVMIVLTDINNDGQIDIVVANYVANNIGILLGHDNLIFDTIITYSTGINSKPQSLAIGDFDNDGQIDIAVANYRTSSISIFLGYQNGNFTTQVSYSTGYQSWPYSITVGDFNRDNQLDIATGNFNMNDVSIFLGHGNGNFASVMTFSTGDGSAPEFVEAHDFNNDGILDIAVANSGTNNIVVLFGFGDGSFLLGTAYRTGVGSGPYALAIGDFDNDSQLDIAVANAQSNDIGIFLAYGTELYAGITSYSMGLESQPHSVAIEDLNNDGLSDIVVANYGTDNVGILLGHSYGGFNSITTYSTGVGSSPYSVSIADFNNDNQLDIVVSNSETDNIAILIGAGNGTFVIGATYSTGARSRPCTVAVGDFDNNNITDIAIANYGTNNIFLLYGYGNGLFGNKTSYDLGYGYRPYSIAIKDLNQDNRMDIVIACYGTDHVETLIKMC
;
A
#
# COMPACT_ATOMS: atom_id res chain seq x y z
N ILE A 1 -16.32 28.43 -9.22
CA ILE A 1 -14.89 28.79 -9.44
C ILE A 1 -14.73 29.00 -10.94
N GLY A 2 -13.88 29.92 -11.36
CA GLY A 2 -13.64 30.24 -12.77
C GLY A 2 -12.99 31.61 -12.91
N ASP A 3 -12.35 31.86 -14.05
CA ASP A 3 -11.64 33.11 -14.33
C ASP A 3 -12.60 34.32 -14.29
N PHE A 4 -12.38 35.24 -13.34
CA PHE A 4 -13.16 36.48 -13.15
C PHE A 4 -12.39 37.74 -13.58
N ASN A 5 -11.13 37.63 -13.98
CA ASN A 5 -10.25 38.78 -14.27
C ASN A 5 -9.61 38.73 -15.68
N LYS A 6 -9.76 37.60 -16.37
CA LYS A 6 -9.27 37.27 -17.72
C LYS A 6 -7.76 37.30 -17.94
N ASP A 7 -6.99 36.92 -16.92
CA ASP A 7 -5.58 36.56 -17.04
C ASP A 7 -5.34 35.06 -17.36
N ASN A 8 -6.41 34.27 -17.54
CA ASN A 8 -6.43 32.80 -17.68
C ASN A 8 -5.98 32.02 -16.43
N GLN A 9 -5.86 32.68 -15.28
CA GLN A 9 -5.77 31.99 -13.99
C GLN A 9 -7.17 31.71 -13.45
N LEU A 10 -7.31 30.70 -12.58
CA LEU A 10 -8.61 30.34 -12.01
C LEU A 10 -8.88 31.15 -10.74
N ASP A 11 -9.91 32.00 -10.77
CA ASP A 11 -10.34 32.79 -9.62
C ASP A 11 -11.43 32.07 -8.80
N ILE A 12 -11.43 32.24 -7.47
CA ILE A 12 -12.30 31.52 -6.54
C ILE A 12 -13.38 32.44 -5.95
N ALA A 13 -14.63 31.99 -6.01
CA ALA A 13 -15.78 32.62 -5.37
C ALA A 13 -16.42 31.67 -4.34
N VAL A 14 -16.50 32.11 -3.07
CA VAL A 14 -16.89 31.28 -1.92
C VAL A 14 -18.16 31.83 -1.25
N ALA A 15 -19.16 30.99 -1.01
CA ALA A 15 -20.31 31.30 -0.17
C ALA A 15 -20.07 30.91 1.29
N ASN A 16 -19.97 31.90 2.18
CA ASN A 16 -19.60 31.67 3.58
C ASN A 16 -20.85 31.45 4.43
N TYR A 17 -21.40 30.23 4.42
CA TYR A 17 -22.64 29.88 5.12
C TYR A 17 -22.60 30.25 6.61
N GLY A 18 -23.70 30.80 7.12
CA GLY A 18 -23.78 31.35 8.47
C GLY A 18 -23.23 32.78 8.62
N THR A 19 -22.59 33.34 7.59
CA THR A 19 -22.22 34.77 7.51
C THR A 19 -23.05 35.49 6.43
N GLU A 20 -23.01 36.82 6.42
CA GLU A 20 -23.64 37.64 5.37
C GLU A 20 -22.69 37.97 4.20
N ASN A 21 -21.73 37.10 3.84
CA ASN A 21 -20.72 37.43 2.82
C ASN A 21 -20.43 36.30 1.82
N ILE A 22 -20.10 36.69 0.58
CA ILE A 22 -19.29 35.88 -0.34
C ILE A 22 -17.86 36.46 -0.40
N GLY A 23 -16.86 35.63 -0.68
CA GLY A 23 -15.47 36.04 -0.82
C GLY A 23 -14.93 35.72 -2.21
N ILE A 24 -14.19 36.65 -2.81
CA ILE A 24 -13.50 36.48 -4.10
C ILE A 24 -11.99 36.50 -3.86
N PHE A 25 -11.27 35.56 -4.48
CA PHE A 25 -9.81 35.49 -4.50
C PHE A 25 -9.36 35.40 -5.96
N LEU A 26 -8.40 36.23 -6.37
CA LEU A 26 -7.90 36.20 -7.76
C LEU A 26 -6.58 35.43 -7.84
N GLY A 27 -6.43 34.56 -8.83
CA GLY A 27 -5.25 33.69 -8.99
C GLY A 27 -4.03 34.42 -9.56
N TYR A 28 -2.85 33.83 -9.37
CA TYR A 28 -1.61 34.22 -10.05
C TYR A 28 -1.00 33.10 -10.91
N GLY A 29 -1.66 31.94 -10.99
CA GLY A 29 -1.28 30.82 -11.87
C GLY A 29 -0.25 29.83 -11.32
N ASN A 30 0.28 30.09 -10.13
CA ASN A 30 1.28 29.28 -9.43
C ASN A 30 0.77 28.84 -8.04
N GLY A 31 -0.54 28.56 -7.92
CA GLY A 31 -1.22 28.26 -6.65
C GLY A 31 -1.41 29.47 -5.71
N ALA A 32 -0.71 30.59 -5.92
CA ALA A 32 -0.86 31.79 -5.10
C ALA A 32 -2.07 32.64 -5.53
N PHE A 33 -2.73 33.28 -4.55
CA PHE A 33 -3.90 34.13 -4.75
C PHE A 33 -3.72 35.53 -4.15
N ALA A 34 -4.34 36.52 -4.79
CA ALA A 34 -4.53 37.87 -4.27
C ALA A 34 -5.40 37.87 -3.01
N SER A 35 -5.15 38.82 -2.10
CA SER A 35 -5.89 38.95 -0.83
C SER A 35 -7.39 39.11 -1.04
N GLN A 36 -8.18 38.40 -0.23
CA GLN A 36 -9.64 38.27 -0.33
C GLN A 36 -10.38 39.61 -0.55
N ARG A 37 -11.17 39.70 -1.62
CA ARG A 37 -12.18 40.75 -1.85
C ARG A 37 -13.54 40.24 -1.35
N THR A 38 -14.02 40.76 -0.22
CA THR A 38 -15.27 40.31 0.40
C THR A 38 -16.47 41.14 -0.06
N TYR A 39 -17.52 40.47 -0.54
CA TYR A 39 -18.78 41.07 -0.98
C TYR A 39 -19.94 40.67 -0.07
N THR A 40 -20.52 41.64 0.63
CA THR A 40 -21.63 41.40 1.56
C THR A 40 -22.94 41.13 0.82
N THR A 41 -23.62 40.05 1.21
CA THR A 41 -24.95 39.64 0.72
C THR A 41 -26.07 40.40 1.44
N THR A 42 -27.33 40.03 1.19
CA THR A 42 -28.48 40.57 1.93
C THR A 42 -28.44 40.25 3.43
N LEU A 43 -28.73 41.26 4.27
CA LEU A 43 -28.79 41.13 5.73
C LEU A 43 -29.64 39.93 6.20
N ASN A 44 -29.14 39.23 7.22
CA ASN A 44 -29.69 38.01 7.84
C ASN A 44 -29.93 36.84 6.86
N SER A 45 -29.26 36.82 5.70
CA SER A 45 -29.24 35.65 4.81
C SER A 45 -28.10 34.70 5.18
N LYS A 46 -28.33 33.39 5.00
CA LYS A 46 -27.26 32.38 5.04
C LYS A 46 -27.02 31.88 3.61
N PRO A 47 -25.92 32.23 2.94
CA PRO A 47 -25.62 31.76 1.59
C PRO A 47 -25.26 30.25 1.64
N SER A 48 -26.15 29.40 1.14
CA SER A 48 -26.17 27.95 1.43
C SER A 48 -25.65 27.04 0.32
N SER A 49 -25.80 27.46 -0.93
CA SER A 49 -25.27 26.77 -2.09
C SER A 49 -25.00 27.81 -3.16
N ILE A 50 -23.87 27.70 -3.85
CA ILE A 50 -23.34 28.70 -4.78
C ILE A 50 -23.00 28.00 -6.09
N THR A 51 -23.35 28.64 -7.20
CA THR A 51 -22.99 28.20 -8.55
C THR A 51 -22.58 29.42 -9.37
N VAL A 52 -21.82 29.21 -10.44
CA VAL A 52 -21.30 30.29 -11.29
C VAL A 52 -21.54 29.94 -12.75
N GLY A 53 -21.79 30.97 -13.55
CA GLY A 53 -22.02 30.85 -14.99
C GLY A 53 -22.29 32.24 -15.56
N ASP A 54 -21.96 32.45 -16.83
CA ASP A 54 -22.38 33.66 -17.53
C ASP A 54 -23.90 33.59 -17.77
N LEU A 55 -24.66 34.24 -16.90
CA LEU A 55 -26.10 34.38 -17.07
C LEU A 55 -26.39 35.46 -18.11
N ASN A 56 -25.64 36.55 -18.08
CA ASN A 56 -26.00 37.75 -18.83
C ASN A 56 -25.41 37.83 -20.26
N ASN A 57 -24.75 36.76 -20.70
CA ASN A 57 -24.15 36.53 -22.02
C ASN A 57 -23.19 37.64 -22.48
N ASP A 58 -22.42 38.22 -21.55
CA ASP A 58 -21.35 39.19 -21.84
C ASP A 58 -19.93 38.56 -21.81
N ASN A 59 -19.87 37.23 -21.62
CA ASN A 59 -18.70 36.39 -21.41
C ASN A 59 -17.97 36.63 -20.07
N TYR A 60 -18.58 37.29 -19.09
CA TYR A 60 -18.05 37.33 -17.71
C TYR A 60 -18.87 36.41 -16.80
N LEU A 61 -18.22 35.72 -15.88
CA LEU A 61 -18.90 34.74 -15.03
C LEU A 61 -19.67 35.44 -13.91
N ASP A 62 -20.98 35.26 -13.90
CA ASP A 62 -21.86 35.75 -12.84
C ASP A 62 -21.92 34.72 -11.69
N ILE A 63 -22.16 35.21 -10.46
CA ILE A 63 -22.23 34.36 -9.25
C ILE A 63 -23.65 34.29 -8.74
N ILE A 64 -24.22 33.08 -8.68
CA ILE A 64 -25.57 32.77 -8.19
C ILE A 64 -25.46 32.08 -6.82
N VAL A 65 -26.25 32.50 -5.83
CA VAL A 65 -26.21 31.92 -4.48
C VAL A 65 -27.60 31.78 -3.86
N THR A 66 -27.95 30.60 -3.32
CA THR A 66 -29.18 30.41 -2.53
C THR A 66 -29.03 30.99 -1.14
N HIS A 67 -30.13 31.54 -0.61
CA HIS A 67 -30.17 32.12 0.72
C HIS A 67 -31.15 31.36 1.63
N TYR A 68 -30.64 30.33 2.31
CA TYR A 68 -31.41 29.44 3.17
C TYR A 68 -32.30 30.19 4.18
N GLY A 69 -33.54 29.73 4.33
CA GLY A 69 -34.53 30.34 5.22
C GLY A 69 -35.02 31.74 4.81
N THR A 70 -34.62 32.26 3.65
CA THR A 70 -35.09 33.56 3.15
C THR A 70 -35.97 33.47 1.89
N GLY A 71 -36.03 32.29 1.24
CA GLY A 71 -36.83 32.08 0.03
C GLY A 71 -36.27 32.71 -1.25
N LYS A 72 -34.98 33.04 -1.29
CA LYS A 72 -34.35 33.88 -2.33
C LYS A 72 -33.07 33.27 -2.90
N ILE A 73 -32.70 33.76 -4.08
CA ILE A 73 -31.33 33.71 -4.61
C ILE A 73 -30.75 35.12 -4.76
N GLY A 74 -29.43 35.23 -4.63
CA GLY A 74 -28.64 36.40 -4.98
C GLY A 74 -27.86 36.15 -6.26
N ILE A 75 -27.70 37.19 -7.08
CA ILE A 75 -26.86 37.17 -8.28
C ILE A 75 -25.93 38.40 -8.25
N PHE A 76 -24.63 38.17 -8.37
CA PHE A 76 -23.60 39.20 -8.50
C PHE A 76 -23.04 39.12 -9.91
N PHE A 77 -23.27 40.17 -10.71
CA PHE A 77 -22.81 40.19 -12.11
C PHE A 77 -21.32 40.55 -12.21
N GLY A 78 -20.60 39.88 -13.09
CA GLY A 78 -19.14 40.01 -13.23
C GLY A 78 -18.66 41.30 -13.94
N TYR A 79 -17.36 41.54 -13.85
CA TYR A 79 -16.57 42.45 -14.69
C TYR A 79 -15.25 41.76 -15.10
N ASP A 80 -14.44 42.39 -15.95
CA ASP A 80 -13.17 41.86 -16.47
C ASP A 80 -11.94 42.15 -15.59
N ASP A 81 -12.12 42.50 -14.32
CA ASP A 81 -11.03 42.83 -13.37
C ASP A 81 -11.14 42.09 -12.02
N GLY A 82 -11.95 41.03 -11.97
CA GLY A 82 -12.26 40.28 -10.75
C GLY A 82 -13.09 41.06 -9.74
N THR A 83 -13.75 42.16 -10.13
CA THR A 83 -14.76 42.83 -9.31
C THR A 83 -16.17 42.50 -9.78
N PHE A 84 -17.13 42.63 -8.87
CA PHE A 84 -18.53 42.31 -9.12
C PHE A 84 -19.43 43.52 -8.89
N ALA A 85 -20.49 43.60 -9.71
CA ALA A 85 -21.62 44.46 -9.47
C ALA A 85 -22.31 44.11 -8.13
N LYS A 86 -22.96 45.09 -7.51
CA LYS A 86 -23.71 44.86 -6.26
C LYS A 86 -24.84 43.85 -6.48
N GLN A 87 -24.98 42.91 -5.55
CA GLN A 87 -26.01 41.86 -5.54
C GLN A 87 -27.38 42.35 -6.01
N THR A 88 -27.92 41.68 -7.03
CA THR A 88 -29.34 41.66 -7.37
C THR A 88 -29.98 40.45 -6.68
N THR A 89 -31.19 40.58 -6.12
CA THR A 89 -31.82 39.51 -5.34
C THR A 89 -33.20 39.15 -5.90
N PHE A 90 -33.41 37.88 -6.22
CA PHE A 90 -34.68 37.35 -6.75
C PHE A 90 -35.37 36.49 -5.69
N LEU A 91 -36.71 36.56 -5.65
CA LEU A 91 -37.55 35.82 -4.70
C LEU A 91 -38.15 34.59 -5.42
N ILE A 92 -37.86 33.40 -4.88
CA ILE A 92 -38.44 32.13 -5.35
C ILE A 92 -39.82 31.96 -4.72
N SER A 93 -39.88 31.90 -3.39
CA SER A 93 -41.10 31.76 -2.60
C SER A 93 -40.81 32.21 -1.17
N SER A 94 -41.69 33.00 -0.54
CA SER A 94 -41.49 33.46 0.85
C SER A 94 -41.64 32.37 1.93
N LYS A 95 -41.69 31.09 1.52
CA LYS A 95 -41.70 29.90 2.37
C LYS A 95 -40.63 28.88 2.02
N SER A 96 -39.87 29.06 0.93
CA SER A 96 -38.94 28.02 0.50
C SER A 96 -37.64 28.00 1.29
N HIS A 97 -37.12 26.79 1.48
CA HIS A 97 -35.84 26.48 2.10
C HIS A 97 -34.90 25.94 1.00
N PRO A 98 -34.42 26.81 0.10
CA PRO A 98 -33.63 26.40 -1.06
C PRO A 98 -32.32 25.74 -0.61
N TYR A 99 -32.28 24.42 -0.67
CA TYR A 99 -31.26 23.58 -0.04
C TYR A 99 -30.12 23.27 -1.00
N TYR A 100 -30.46 23.02 -2.27
CA TYR A 100 -29.53 22.72 -3.35
C TYR A 100 -29.89 23.54 -4.60
N ILE A 101 -28.89 23.98 -5.35
CA ILE A 101 -29.04 24.71 -6.61
C ILE A 101 -28.17 24.05 -7.67
N THR A 102 -28.74 23.83 -8.85
CA THR A 102 -28.01 23.36 -10.04
C THR A 102 -28.53 24.09 -11.27
N LEU A 103 -27.82 23.98 -12.39
CA LEU A 103 -28.10 24.69 -13.63
C LEU A 103 -28.38 23.69 -14.76
N GLY A 104 -29.05 24.15 -15.82
CA GLY A 104 -29.32 23.33 -17.00
C GLY A 104 -29.96 24.13 -18.13
N TYR A 105 -30.40 23.43 -19.17
CA TYR A 105 -31.05 24.01 -20.35
C TYR A 105 -32.45 23.43 -20.49
N PHE A 106 -33.48 24.17 -20.07
CA PHE A 106 -34.84 23.65 -19.90
C PHE A 106 -35.88 24.27 -20.86
N ASP A 107 -35.52 25.29 -21.65
CA ASP A 107 -36.43 25.90 -22.63
C ASP A 107 -35.94 25.96 -24.10
N LYS A 108 -34.68 25.58 -24.35
CA LYS A 108 -33.98 25.58 -25.65
C LYS A 108 -33.70 26.96 -26.27
N ASP A 109 -33.58 28.02 -25.48
CA ASP A 109 -33.10 29.32 -25.97
C ASP A 109 -31.56 29.51 -25.89
N ASN A 110 -30.86 28.52 -25.31
CA ASN A 110 -29.41 28.46 -25.02
C ASN A 110 -28.90 29.40 -23.91
N GLN A 111 -29.77 30.05 -23.14
CA GLN A 111 -29.43 30.67 -21.86
C GLN A 111 -29.41 29.61 -20.73
N LEU A 112 -28.77 29.96 -19.62
CA LEU A 112 -28.53 29.02 -18.52
C LEU A 112 -29.60 29.19 -17.43
N ASP A 113 -30.46 28.18 -17.28
CA ASP A 113 -31.59 28.16 -16.36
C ASP A 113 -31.19 27.63 -14.96
N ILE A 114 -31.98 27.94 -13.93
CA ILE A 114 -31.65 27.64 -12.53
C ILE A 114 -32.67 26.69 -11.89
N VAL A 115 -32.25 25.49 -11.48
CA VAL A 115 -33.04 24.54 -10.67
C VAL A 115 -32.71 24.70 -9.19
N VAL A 116 -33.72 24.72 -8.32
CA VAL A 116 -33.57 24.86 -6.87
C VAL A 116 -34.44 23.85 -6.14
N VAL A 117 -33.84 22.94 -5.38
CA VAL A 117 -34.55 21.89 -4.63
C VAL A 117 -34.86 22.35 -3.20
N ASP A 118 -36.09 22.08 -2.76
CA ASP A 118 -36.60 22.35 -1.42
C ASP A 118 -37.17 21.05 -0.81
N SER A 119 -36.26 20.21 -0.32
CA SER A 119 -36.58 18.91 0.28
C SER A 119 -37.34 18.99 1.61
N GLU A 120 -37.44 20.18 2.24
CA GLU A 120 -38.25 20.39 3.45
C GLU A 120 -39.72 20.65 3.12
N ASN A 121 -40.01 21.33 2.00
CA ASN A 121 -41.38 21.56 1.51
C ASN A 121 -41.87 20.50 0.49
N ASP A 122 -41.06 19.48 0.15
CA ASP A 122 -41.37 18.48 -0.90
C ASP A 122 -41.55 19.15 -2.28
N GLN A 123 -40.66 20.10 -2.65
CA GLN A 123 -40.76 20.91 -3.89
C GLN A 123 -39.44 21.00 -4.68
N VAL A 124 -39.58 21.22 -6.00
CA VAL A 124 -38.49 21.61 -6.92
C VAL A 124 -38.91 22.85 -7.69
N HIS A 125 -38.11 23.92 -7.67
CA HIS A 125 -38.31 25.13 -8.45
C HIS A 125 -37.39 25.14 -9.68
N ILE A 126 -37.85 25.70 -10.80
CA ILE A 126 -37.02 25.97 -11.98
C ILE A 126 -37.28 27.41 -12.40
N LEU A 127 -36.22 28.21 -12.50
CA LEU A 127 -36.26 29.63 -12.87
C LEU A 127 -35.68 29.77 -14.27
N LEU A 128 -36.55 30.05 -15.24
CA LEU A 128 -36.16 30.24 -16.64
C LEU A 128 -35.77 31.70 -16.91
N GLN A 129 -34.73 31.95 -17.69
CA GLN A 129 -34.25 33.31 -17.99
C GLN A 129 -34.86 33.87 -19.30
N TYR A 130 -35.11 35.20 -19.37
CA TYR A 130 -35.84 35.78 -20.52
C TYR A 130 -35.18 36.97 -21.25
N ASP A 131 -34.37 37.77 -20.55
CA ASP A 131 -33.73 38.97 -21.12
C ASP A 131 -32.36 39.26 -20.47
N ASN A 132 -31.60 38.19 -20.20
CA ASN A 132 -30.28 38.19 -19.57
C ASN A 132 -30.28 38.70 -18.10
N ARG A 133 -31.38 39.28 -17.58
CA ARG A 133 -31.47 39.83 -16.21
C ARG A 133 -32.82 39.64 -15.50
N THR A 134 -33.83 39.02 -16.12
CA THR A 134 -35.09 38.63 -15.48
C THR A 134 -35.39 37.13 -15.60
N PHE A 135 -36.00 36.58 -14.54
CA PHE A 135 -36.30 35.16 -14.38
C PHE A 135 -37.79 34.91 -14.14
N VAL A 136 -38.29 33.76 -14.60
CA VAL A 136 -39.65 33.27 -14.40
C VAL A 136 -39.62 31.93 -13.65
N THR A 137 -40.02 31.94 -12.38
CA THR A 137 -40.07 30.75 -11.53
C THR A 137 -41.29 29.87 -11.83
N THR A 138 -41.07 28.64 -12.28
CA THR A 138 -42.03 27.53 -12.20
C THR A 138 -41.71 26.67 -10.97
N THR A 139 -42.72 25.99 -10.40
CA THR A 139 -42.55 25.10 -9.23
C THR A 139 -43.30 23.81 -9.46
N TYR A 140 -42.68 22.70 -9.05
CA TYR A 140 -43.16 21.34 -9.16
C TYR A 140 -43.23 20.73 -7.76
N ASP A 141 -44.39 20.19 -7.41
CA ASP A 141 -44.61 19.53 -6.13
C ASP A 141 -44.19 18.04 -6.22
N GLY A 142 -43.63 17.53 -5.13
CA GLY A 142 -43.39 16.11 -4.88
C GLY A 142 -44.68 15.31 -4.68
N ILE A 143 -44.54 14.03 -4.34
CA ILE A 143 -45.63 13.06 -4.34
C ILE A 143 -45.89 12.57 -2.91
N ASN A 144 -46.63 13.38 -2.14
CA ASN A 144 -47.19 13.03 -0.84
C ASN A 144 -46.15 12.58 0.19
N GLU A 145 -45.33 13.50 0.69
CA GLU A 145 -44.27 13.21 1.69
C GLU A 145 -43.20 12.27 1.13
N SER A 146 -42.98 12.32 -0.20
CA SER A 146 -42.02 11.50 -0.93
C SER A 146 -40.58 11.65 -0.44
N ARG A 147 -40.26 12.83 0.11
CA ARG A 147 -38.91 13.24 0.52
C ARG A 147 -37.91 12.92 -0.59
N PRO A 148 -37.93 13.65 -1.71
CA PRO A 148 -36.99 13.45 -2.81
C PRO A 148 -35.57 13.62 -2.29
N VAL A 149 -34.83 12.51 -2.23
CA VAL A 149 -33.46 12.51 -1.70
C VAL A 149 -32.44 12.40 -2.83
N PHE A 150 -32.74 11.61 -3.88
CA PHE A 150 -31.80 11.31 -4.97
C PHE A 150 -32.42 11.70 -6.30
N VAL A 151 -31.64 12.45 -7.08
CA VAL A 151 -32.09 13.11 -8.30
C VAL A 151 -31.03 12.88 -9.38
N ALA A 152 -31.38 12.11 -10.41
CA ALA A 152 -30.55 11.88 -11.59
C ALA A 152 -31.07 12.72 -12.75
N VAL A 153 -30.23 13.59 -13.32
CA VAL A 153 -30.59 14.45 -14.46
C VAL A 153 -29.96 13.85 -15.71
N ALA A 154 -30.79 13.42 -16.66
CA ALA A 154 -30.37 12.79 -17.91
C ALA A 154 -31.47 12.96 -18.96
N ASP A 155 -31.14 12.92 -20.26
CA ASP A 155 -32.14 13.02 -21.33
C ASP A 155 -32.74 11.65 -21.65
N PHE A 156 -33.73 11.22 -20.86
CA PHE A 156 -34.42 9.94 -21.03
C PHE A 156 -35.27 9.85 -22.31
N ASN A 157 -35.41 10.96 -23.07
CA ASN A 157 -36.23 11.03 -24.29
C ASN A 157 -35.45 11.45 -25.55
N LYS A 158 -34.16 11.75 -25.42
CA LYS A 158 -33.21 12.09 -26.50
C LYS A 158 -33.63 13.32 -27.33
N ASP A 159 -34.23 14.35 -26.71
CA ASP A 159 -34.66 15.58 -27.41
C ASP A 159 -33.75 16.82 -27.24
N ASN A 160 -32.66 16.72 -26.45
CA ASN A 160 -31.78 17.81 -26.03
C ASN A 160 -32.44 18.84 -25.08
N GLN A 161 -33.29 18.37 -24.15
CA GLN A 161 -33.62 19.06 -22.88
C GLN A 161 -33.25 18.12 -21.73
N SER A 162 -32.86 18.67 -20.58
CA SER A 162 -32.60 17.85 -19.40
C SER A 162 -33.90 17.37 -18.74
N ASP A 163 -34.11 16.05 -18.69
CA ASP A 163 -35.15 15.42 -17.87
C ASP A 163 -34.57 15.01 -16.50
N ILE A 164 -35.45 14.66 -15.54
CA ILE A 164 -35.09 14.49 -14.12
C ILE A 164 -35.77 13.24 -13.52
N ALA A 165 -35.01 12.23 -13.10
CA ALA A 165 -35.48 11.06 -12.37
C ALA A 165 -35.19 11.17 -10.86
N ILE A 166 -36.12 10.69 -10.03
CA ILE A 166 -36.15 10.94 -8.58
C ILE A 166 -36.59 9.68 -7.82
N ALA A 167 -35.70 9.16 -6.98
CA ALA A 167 -35.99 8.03 -6.09
C ALA A 167 -36.42 8.53 -4.69
N ASN A 168 -37.51 7.97 -4.18
CA ASN A 168 -38.23 8.53 -3.03
C ASN A 168 -38.12 7.63 -1.79
N TYR A 169 -37.85 8.22 -0.63
CA TYR A 169 -37.57 7.47 0.59
C TYR A 169 -38.84 7.25 1.42
N GLY A 170 -39.28 5.98 1.51
CA GLY A 170 -40.45 5.58 2.31
C GLY A 170 -41.78 5.62 1.56
N THR A 171 -41.77 5.88 0.25
CA THR A 171 -42.93 5.76 -0.64
C THR A 171 -42.63 4.76 -1.77
N ASN A 172 -43.67 4.10 -2.29
CA ASN A 172 -43.53 2.95 -3.18
C ASN A 172 -43.19 3.34 -4.64
N ASN A 173 -42.44 4.42 -4.90
CA ASN A 173 -42.33 4.96 -6.26
C ASN A 173 -41.01 5.64 -6.64
N VAL A 174 -40.70 5.53 -7.93
CA VAL A 174 -39.77 6.43 -8.65
C VAL A 174 -40.61 7.49 -9.39
N LEU A 175 -40.08 8.71 -9.52
CA LEU A 175 -40.68 9.86 -10.18
C LEU A 175 -39.78 10.34 -11.34
N ILE A 176 -40.34 10.65 -12.50
CA ILE A 176 -39.65 11.31 -13.63
C ILE A 176 -40.34 12.64 -13.94
N LEU A 177 -39.58 13.70 -14.26
CA LEU A 177 -40.05 14.97 -14.82
C LEU A 177 -39.40 15.16 -16.19
N SER A 178 -40.19 15.52 -17.22
CA SER A 178 -39.67 15.65 -18.59
C SER A 178 -40.38 16.72 -19.43
N GLN A 179 -39.67 17.31 -20.40
CA GLN A 179 -40.15 18.22 -21.47
C GLN A 179 -40.80 19.57 -21.08
N TYR A 180 -40.46 20.65 -21.82
CA TYR A 180 -41.19 21.94 -21.91
C TYR A 180 -41.51 22.65 -20.57
N PHE A 181 -40.47 23.05 -19.86
CA PHE A 181 -40.57 23.70 -18.54
C PHE A 181 -41.14 25.14 -18.58
N ILE A 182 -41.25 25.75 -19.77
CA ILE A 182 -41.80 27.10 -20.03
C ILE A 182 -43.29 27.28 -19.66
N LYS A 183 -43.98 26.19 -19.34
CA LYS A 183 -45.37 26.15 -18.88
C LYS A 183 -45.53 25.06 -17.81
N PRO A 184 -46.62 25.08 -17.01
CA PRO A 184 -47.01 23.94 -16.18
C PRO A 184 -47.56 22.80 -17.08
N SER A 185 -46.69 22.25 -17.91
CA SER A 185 -46.98 21.22 -18.92
C SER A 185 -45.89 20.15 -18.99
N VAL A 186 -45.02 20.12 -17.98
CA VAL A 186 -44.01 19.09 -17.75
C VAL A 186 -44.68 17.74 -17.51
N ARG A 187 -44.11 16.71 -18.11
CA ARG A 187 -44.55 15.33 -18.09
C ARG A 187 -44.01 14.65 -16.82
N GLN A 188 -44.75 14.81 -15.72
CA GLN A 188 -44.51 14.17 -14.42
C GLN A 188 -45.06 12.72 -14.42
N MET A 189 -44.22 11.72 -14.10
CA MET A 189 -44.55 10.29 -14.27
C MET A 189 -44.03 9.42 -13.12
N ASN A 190 -44.88 8.52 -12.61
CA ASN A 190 -44.64 7.82 -11.34
C ASN A 190 -44.71 6.30 -11.54
N TYR A 191 -43.65 5.58 -11.16
CA TYR A 191 -43.52 4.12 -11.32
C TYR A 191 -43.64 3.40 -9.98
N LEU A 192 -44.64 2.53 -9.86
CA LEU A 192 -45.00 1.86 -8.60
C LEU A 192 -44.27 0.52 -8.39
N VAL A 193 -43.55 0.46 -7.27
CA VAL A 193 -42.91 -0.73 -6.69
C VAL A 193 -43.92 -1.53 -5.85
N GLU A 194 -43.54 -2.72 -5.37
CA GLU A 194 -44.33 -3.49 -4.40
C GLU A 194 -44.65 -2.69 -3.12
N LYS A 195 -45.66 -3.14 -2.37
CA LYS A 195 -46.10 -2.45 -1.15
C LYS A 195 -45.11 -2.67 -0.01
N ASP A 196 -44.81 -1.59 0.72
CA ASP A 196 -43.87 -1.58 1.86
C ASP A 196 -42.45 -2.04 1.45
N SER A 197 -42.11 -1.84 0.16
CA SER A 197 -40.81 -2.17 -0.40
C SER A 197 -39.71 -1.40 0.30
N ARG A 198 -38.58 -2.08 0.52
CA ARG A 198 -37.33 -1.46 0.93
C ARG A 198 -36.28 -1.74 -0.13
N SER A 199 -36.45 -1.09 -1.28
CA SER A 199 -35.44 -1.01 -2.31
C SER A 199 -34.11 -0.64 -1.68
N SER A 200 -33.11 -1.47 -1.96
CA SER A 200 -31.75 -1.17 -1.56
C SER A 200 -30.83 -1.00 -2.74
N SER A 201 -31.09 -1.56 -3.93
CA SER A 201 -30.20 -1.28 -5.07
C SER A 201 -30.77 -1.14 -6.48
N ILE A 202 -29.81 -0.75 -7.34
CA ILE A 202 -29.75 -0.24 -8.70
C ILE A 202 -29.38 -1.31 -9.71
N VAL A 203 -30.12 -1.44 -10.79
CA VAL A 203 -29.50 -1.64 -12.10
C VAL A 203 -30.08 -0.59 -13.04
N ILE A 204 -29.26 -0.02 -13.90
CA ILE A 204 -29.69 0.29 -15.27
C ILE A 204 -28.98 -0.69 -16.17
N TYR A 205 -29.70 -1.50 -16.93
CA TYR A 205 -29.12 -2.36 -17.96
C TYR A 205 -30.21 -2.67 -18.97
N ASP A 206 -29.81 -2.94 -20.19
CA ASP A 206 -30.68 -3.48 -21.21
C ASP A 206 -30.85 -5.01 -21.05
N PHE A 207 -31.67 -5.43 -20.08
CA PHE A 207 -31.91 -6.86 -19.76
C PHE A 207 -32.55 -7.65 -20.91
N ASN A 208 -32.94 -6.98 -21.99
CA ASN A 208 -33.63 -7.54 -23.13
C ASN A 208 -32.90 -7.36 -24.47
N ASN A 209 -31.74 -6.70 -24.46
CA ASN A 209 -30.88 -6.38 -25.60
C ASN A 209 -31.64 -5.62 -26.73
N ASP A 210 -32.33 -4.53 -26.38
CA ASP A 210 -33.09 -3.66 -27.30
C ASP A 210 -32.68 -2.16 -27.37
N ASP A 211 -31.44 -1.83 -26.96
CA ASP A 211 -30.78 -0.52 -26.95
C ASP A 211 -31.44 0.53 -26.01
N ARG A 212 -32.21 0.07 -25.01
CA ARG A 212 -32.96 0.93 -24.08
C ARG A 212 -32.67 0.55 -22.63
N LEU A 213 -32.52 1.58 -21.80
CA LEU A 213 -32.16 1.41 -20.39
C LEU A 213 -33.35 0.86 -19.59
N ASP A 214 -33.25 -0.40 -19.13
CA ASP A 214 -34.19 -0.98 -18.16
C ASP A 214 -33.72 -0.71 -16.72
N LEU A 215 -34.50 -1.15 -15.73
CA LEU A 215 -34.27 -1.01 -14.29
C LEU A 215 -34.45 -2.36 -13.61
N LEU A 216 -33.52 -2.80 -12.74
CA LEU A 216 -33.73 -3.94 -11.84
C LEU A 216 -33.49 -3.52 -10.37
N VAL A 217 -34.56 -3.61 -9.57
CA VAL A 217 -34.60 -3.22 -8.14
C VAL A 217 -34.79 -4.46 -7.28
N ASN A 218 -33.99 -4.65 -6.22
CA ASN A 218 -34.35 -5.66 -5.22
C ASN A 218 -35.46 -5.21 -4.28
N ASP A 219 -36.21 -6.19 -3.79
CA ASP A 219 -37.09 -6.04 -2.64
C ASP A 219 -36.70 -7.01 -1.53
N PHE A 220 -35.93 -6.49 -0.59
CA PHE A 220 -35.50 -7.19 0.63
C PHE A 220 -36.68 -7.75 1.45
N ASN A 221 -37.83 -7.05 1.46
CA ASN A 221 -39.01 -7.46 2.23
C ASN A 221 -39.83 -8.52 1.48
N ASN A 222 -39.92 -8.42 0.15
CA ASN A 222 -40.80 -9.26 -0.67
C ASN A 222 -40.10 -10.48 -1.32
N ASN A 223 -38.81 -10.73 -1.03
CA ASN A 223 -38.06 -11.92 -1.48
C ASN A 223 -37.92 -12.00 -3.01
N SER A 224 -37.75 -10.83 -3.65
CA SER A 224 -37.91 -10.69 -5.10
C SER A 224 -37.07 -9.58 -5.72
N LEU A 225 -36.93 -9.62 -7.05
CA LEU A 225 -36.42 -8.54 -7.89
C LEU A 225 -37.53 -7.99 -8.79
N LEU A 226 -37.47 -6.70 -9.15
CA LEU A 226 -38.44 -6.00 -10.00
C LEU A 226 -37.77 -5.38 -11.24
N LEU A 227 -38.19 -5.81 -12.43
CA LEU A 227 -37.74 -5.30 -13.72
C LEU A 227 -38.74 -4.26 -14.31
N LEU A 228 -38.30 -3.04 -14.63
CA LEU A 228 -39.02 -2.09 -15.51
C LEU A 228 -38.21 -1.88 -16.79
N THR A 229 -38.79 -2.04 -17.99
CA THR A 229 -38.05 -1.86 -19.26
C THR A 229 -38.21 -0.46 -19.87
N GLY A 230 -37.19 0.07 -20.54
CA GLY A 230 -37.21 1.39 -21.18
C GLY A 230 -38.11 1.49 -22.42
N ASN A 231 -38.51 2.71 -22.80
CA ASN A 231 -39.31 2.98 -24.02
C ASN A 231 -38.73 4.06 -24.97
N ASP A 232 -37.61 4.71 -24.63
CA ASP A 232 -36.96 5.76 -25.43
C ASP A 232 -37.74 7.09 -25.62
N ASP A 233 -38.84 7.28 -24.89
CA ASP A 233 -39.64 8.53 -24.89
C ASP A 233 -39.71 9.22 -23.52
N GLY A 234 -38.75 8.94 -22.63
CA GLY A 234 -38.77 9.34 -21.23
C GLY A 234 -39.62 8.45 -20.33
N THR A 235 -40.11 7.29 -20.82
CA THR A 235 -40.92 6.36 -20.03
C THR A 235 -40.33 4.97 -19.88
N PHE A 236 -40.73 4.32 -18.80
CA PHE A 236 -40.47 2.92 -18.48
C PHE A 236 -41.78 2.12 -18.45
N LYS A 237 -41.67 0.80 -18.51
CA LYS A 237 -42.78 -0.17 -18.49
C LYS A 237 -42.49 -1.24 -17.45
N ARG A 238 -43.36 -1.42 -16.44
CA ARG A 238 -43.21 -2.54 -15.50
C ARG A 238 -43.32 -3.87 -16.25
N THR A 239 -42.28 -4.70 -16.16
CA THR A 239 -42.12 -5.89 -17.00
C THR A 239 -42.33 -7.18 -16.22
N THR A 240 -41.51 -7.55 -15.23
CA THR A 240 -41.71 -8.79 -14.43
C THR A 240 -41.11 -8.67 -13.03
N THR A 241 -41.54 -9.56 -12.13
CA THR A 241 -40.99 -9.71 -10.77
C THR A 241 -40.57 -11.16 -10.56
N TYR A 242 -39.32 -11.39 -10.17
CA TYR A 242 -38.70 -12.72 -10.02
C TYR A 242 -38.54 -13.10 -8.54
N SER A 243 -38.66 -14.38 -8.18
CA SER A 243 -38.53 -14.85 -6.80
C SER A 243 -37.16 -15.46 -6.55
N THR A 244 -36.51 -15.02 -5.47
CA THR A 244 -35.14 -15.40 -5.12
C THR A 244 -35.06 -16.63 -4.19
N GLY A 245 -36.20 -17.26 -3.89
CA GLY A 245 -36.29 -18.42 -3.01
C GLY A 245 -37.33 -18.27 -1.90
N ASN A 246 -37.45 -19.29 -1.04
CA ASN A 246 -38.39 -19.27 0.08
C ASN A 246 -37.73 -18.67 1.34
N LYS A 247 -38.17 -17.47 1.75
CA LYS A 247 -37.60 -16.67 2.86
C LYS A 247 -36.17 -16.21 2.61
N SER A 248 -35.79 -16.07 1.36
CA SER A 248 -34.48 -15.64 0.90
C SER A 248 -33.97 -14.36 1.57
N ALA A 249 -34.82 -13.33 1.69
CA ALA A 249 -34.45 -11.98 2.12
C ALA A 249 -33.15 -11.50 1.43
N PRO A 250 -33.16 -11.34 0.09
CA PRO A 250 -31.94 -11.25 -0.69
C PRO A 250 -31.20 -9.95 -0.36
N LYS A 251 -29.94 -10.06 0.04
CA LYS A 251 -29.21 -9.04 0.82
C LYS A 251 -28.44 -8.08 -0.09
N HIS A 252 -27.60 -8.66 -0.93
CA HIS A 252 -26.91 -8.08 -2.09
C HIS A 252 -26.47 -9.25 -2.98
N ILE A 253 -26.17 -9.01 -4.25
CA ILE A 253 -26.84 -9.52 -5.44
C ILE A 253 -25.90 -9.01 -6.60
N CYS A 254 -25.11 -9.88 -7.28
CA CYS A 254 -24.07 -9.63 -8.34
C CYS A 254 -24.22 -10.60 -9.49
N ILE A 255 -23.12 -11.04 -10.13
CA ILE A 255 -23.12 -11.40 -11.52
C ILE A 255 -21.95 -12.34 -11.97
N GLY A 256 -22.26 -13.54 -12.51
CA GLY A 256 -21.35 -14.45 -13.28
C GLY A 256 -22.11 -15.51 -14.15
N ASP A 257 -21.75 -15.81 -15.43
CA ASP A 257 -22.50 -16.77 -16.29
C ASP A 257 -22.27 -18.25 -15.93
N PHE A 258 -22.94 -18.77 -14.90
CA PHE A 258 -22.71 -20.13 -14.37
C PHE A 258 -22.96 -21.29 -15.35
N ASN A 259 -23.44 -21.00 -16.57
CA ASN A 259 -23.81 -22.00 -17.55
C ASN A 259 -23.06 -21.89 -18.90
N ASN A 260 -22.27 -20.83 -19.11
CA ASN A 260 -21.50 -20.57 -20.34
C ASN A 260 -22.38 -20.58 -21.61
N ASP A 261 -23.58 -19.99 -21.57
CA ASP A 261 -24.43 -19.81 -22.76
C ASP A 261 -24.37 -18.40 -23.39
N ASN A 262 -23.39 -17.63 -22.94
CA ASN A 262 -23.15 -16.23 -23.31
C ASN A 262 -24.41 -15.39 -23.01
N ARG A 263 -24.95 -15.57 -21.79
CA ARG A 263 -26.00 -14.68 -21.24
C ARG A 263 -25.88 -14.52 -19.73
N MET A 264 -26.49 -13.43 -19.29
CA MET A 264 -26.31 -12.87 -17.98
C MET A 264 -27.34 -13.37 -16.96
N ASP A 265 -27.06 -14.47 -16.25
CA ASP A 265 -27.92 -15.10 -15.24
C ASP A 265 -28.37 -14.14 -14.08
N ILE A 266 -29.29 -14.59 -13.21
CA ILE A 266 -29.55 -13.99 -11.88
C ILE A 266 -29.88 -15.01 -10.75
N VAL A 267 -28.89 -15.64 -10.11
CA VAL A 267 -28.95 -16.40 -8.82
C VAL A 267 -29.45 -15.75 -7.46
N THR A 268 -29.33 -14.45 -7.20
CA THR A 268 -29.97 -13.61 -6.15
C THR A 268 -29.82 -13.95 -4.64
N ALA A 269 -29.05 -13.16 -3.85
CA ALA A 269 -28.37 -13.71 -2.66
C ALA A 269 -29.00 -13.70 -1.25
N ASN A 270 -29.17 -14.89 -0.66
CA ASN A 270 -30.21 -15.18 0.33
C ASN A 270 -29.79 -15.23 1.82
N TYR A 271 -29.97 -14.14 2.58
CA TYR A 271 -29.61 -14.06 4.01
C TYR A 271 -30.52 -14.90 4.93
N GLY A 272 -31.79 -15.10 4.56
CA GLY A 272 -32.82 -15.72 5.41
C GLY A 272 -33.03 -17.23 5.24
N SER A 273 -32.27 -17.88 4.35
CA SER A 273 -32.45 -19.30 3.99
C SER A 273 -31.17 -20.14 3.93
N ASP A 274 -30.03 -19.65 4.45
CA ASP A 274 -28.77 -20.41 4.56
C ASP A 274 -28.29 -21.05 3.23
N SER A 275 -28.49 -20.32 2.12
CA SER A 275 -28.40 -20.86 0.75
C SER A 275 -28.04 -19.80 -0.30
N VAL A 276 -27.79 -20.29 -1.52
CA VAL A 276 -27.74 -19.56 -2.79
C VAL A 276 -28.85 -20.07 -3.74
N GLY A 277 -29.20 -19.43 -4.87
CA GLY A 277 -30.47 -19.66 -5.63
C GLY A 277 -30.54 -19.46 -7.17
N ILE A 278 -29.95 -20.31 -8.02
CA ILE A 278 -29.74 -19.98 -9.47
C ILE A 278 -31.02 -19.73 -10.30
N LEU A 279 -31.23 -18.52 -10.82
CA LEU A 279 -32.12 -18.24 -11.96
C LEU A 279 -31.24 -17.97 -13.20
N LEU A 280 -31.38 -18.74 -14.27
CA LEU A 280 -30.58 -18.59 -15.50
C LEU A 280 -31.26 -17.63 -16.51
N ALA A 281 -30.50 -16.90 -17.31
CA ALA A 281 -31.04 -15.97 -18.32
C ALA A 281 -31.69 -16.68 -19.50
N GLN A 282 -32.62 -15.99 -20.16
CA GLN A 282 -33.29 -16.47 -21.39
C GLN A 282 -33.09 -15.55 -22.61
N GLY A 283 -32.33 -14.46 -22.48
CA GLY A 283 -31.95 -13.58 -23.61
C GLY A 283 -33.12 -12.83 -24.25
N ASN A 284 -34.11 -12.44 -23.44
CA ASN A 284 -35.36 -11.79 -23.88
C ASN A 284 -36.03 -10.96 -22.77
N GLY A 285 -35.26 -10.47 -21.79
CA GLY A 285 -35.81 -9.83 -20.59
C GLY A 285 -36.46 -10.80 -19.59
N THR A 286 -36.15 -12.11 -19.64
CA THR A 286 -36.66 -13.10 -18.67
C THR A 286 -35.62 -14.11 -18.20
N PHE A 287 -35.89 -14.72 -17.04
CA PHE A 287 -35.02 -15.64 -16.31
C PHE A 287 -35.73 -16.95 -15.93
N SER A 288 -34.99 -18.00 -15.57
CA SER A 288 -35.53 -19.29 -15.12
C SER A 288 -36.15 -19.20 -13.72
N ASN A 289 -36.67 -20.33 -13.23
CA ASN A 289 -36.95 -20.46 -11.80
C ASN A 289 -35.65 -20.58 -11.00
N VAL A 290 -35.68 -20.10 -9.76
CA VAL A 290 -34.63 -20.19 -8.74
C VAL A 290 -34.27 -21.65 -8.40
N THR A 291 -32.97 -21.96 -8.35
CA THR A 291 -32.41 -23.29 -8.07
C THR A 291 -31.52 -23.22 -6.84
N THR A 292 -32.06 -23.55 -5.66
CA THR A 292 -31.36 -23.26 -4.41
C THR A 292 -30.36 -24.32 -3.95
N TYR A 293 -29.12 -23.92 -3.69
CA TYR A 293 -28.07 -24.74 -3.11
C TYR A 293 -27.82 -24.33 -1.66
N PHE A 294 -27.73 -25.32 -0.77
CA PHE A 294 -27.59 -25.11 0.67
C PHE A 294 -26.11 -25.02 1.06
N VAL A 295 -25.80 -24.06 1.93
CA VAL A 295 -24.46 -23.75 2.41
C VAL A 295 -24.17 -24.55 3.68
N SER A 296 -24.60 -24.02 4.83
CA SER A 296 -24.47 -24.68 6.13
C SER A 296 -25.56 -24.22 7.09
N ASP A 297 -25.90 -25.06 8.06
CA ASP A 297 -26.89 -24.75 9.10
C ASP A 297 -26.52 -23.44 9.83
N GLY A 298 -27.37 -22.42 9.73
CA GLY A 298 -27.18 -21.14 10.40
C GLY A 298 -26.07 -20.25 9.82
N SER A 299 -25.62 -20.49 8.59
CA SER A 299 -24.62 -19.66 7.89
C SER A 299 -25.04 -18.18 7.78
N THR A 300 -26.33 -17.90 7.55
CA THR A 300 -26.92 -16.59 7.24
C THR A 300 -26.04 -15.75 6.29
N PRO A 301 -25.67 -16.26 5.10
CA PRO A 301 -24.51 -15.74 4.38
C PRO A 301 -24.74 -14.29 3.98
N TRP A 302 -23.85 -13.43 4.46
CA TRP A 302 -24.01 -11.97 4.47
C TRP A 302 -23.39 -11.31 3.26
N SER A 303 -22.23 -11.81 2.82
CA SER A 303 -21.29 -11.15 1.91
C SER A 303 -20.52 -12.14 1.04
N VAL A 304 -19.99 -11.59 -0.07
CA VAL A 304 -19.93 -12.23 -1.41
C VAL A 304 -19.11 -11.26 -2.38
N ASN A 305 -18.10 -11.33 -3.35
CA ASN A 305 -16.69 -11.81 -3.84
C ASN A 305 -16.00 -13.16 -4.53
N VAL A 306 -15.50 -13.18 -5.80
CA VAL A 306 -15.30 -14.35 -6.74
C VAL A 306 -13.82 -14.47 -7.25
N GLY A 307 -13.12 -15.63 -7.26
CA GLY A 307 -11.93 -15.92 -8.16
C GLY A 307 -11.84 -17.30 -8.90
N ASP A 308 -10.75 -17.59 -9.64
CA ASP A 308 -10.32 -18.96 -9.97
C ASP A 308 -9.20 -19.44 -9.04
N PHE A 309 -9.35 -20.70 -8.66
CA PHE A 309 -8.76 -21.42 -7.55
C PHE A 309 -9.41 -22.84 -7.43
N ASN A 310 -9.66 -23.50 -8.54
CA ASN A 310 -9.85 -24.95 -8.72
C ASN A 310 -9.62 -25.20 -10.20
N ASN A 311 -9.97 -24.18 -10.99
CA ASN A 311 -9.07 -23.69 -12.02
C ASN A 311 -9.12 -24.69 -13.19
N ASP A 312 -10.35 -25.19 -13.37
CA ASP A 312 -10.82 -26.09 -14.40
C ASP A 312 -11.76 -25.39 -15.40
N ASN A 313 -11.83 -24.05 -15.32
CA ASN A 313 -12.61 -23.13 -16.13
C ASN A 313 -14.14 -23.10 -15.90
N ARG A 314 -14.63 -23.15 -14.64
CA ARG A 314 -16.08 -23.20 -14.31
C ARG A 314 -16.46 -22.35 -13.07
N LEU A 315 -17.60 -21.63 -13.04
CA LEU A 315 -18.04 -20.88 -11.83
C LEU A 315 -18.54 -21.81 -10.72
N ASP A 316 -18.00 -21.63 -9.51
CA ASP A 316 -18.29 -22.37 -8.27
C ASP A 316 -18.86 -21.40 -7.19
N ILE A 317 -19.20 -21.80 -5.92
CA ILE A 317 -19.83 -20.89 -4.90
C ILE A 317 -19.26 -20.95 -3.43
N VAL A 318 -18.27 -20.14 -2.97
CA VAL A 318 -17.94 -19.81 -1.51
C VAL A 318 -19.02 -18.94 -0.96
N THR A 319 -19.17 -18.79 0.37
CA THR A 319 -20.11 -17.92 1.09
C THR A 319 -19.56 -17.24 2.36
N ALA A 320 -19.63 -15.91 2.53
CA ALA A 320 -19.27 -15.22 3.78
C ALA A 320 -20.34 -15.33 4.88
N ASN A 321 -20.04 -16.12 5.91
CA ASN A 321 -21.06 -16.65 6.81
C ASN A 321 -21.05 -16.00 8.18
N TYR A 322 -21.70 -14.84 8.25
CA TYR A 322 -21.90 -14.04 9.47
C TYR A 322 -22.56 -14.81 10.65
N GLY A 323 -23.27 -15.91 10.36
CA GLY A 323 -23.99 -16.71 11.35
C GLY A 323 -23.21 -17.91 11.90
N SER A 324 -22.50 -18.65 11.04
CA SER A 324 -21.66 -19.80 11.46
C SER A 324 -20.24 -19.40 11.85
N GLY A 325 -19.73 -18.25 11.38
CA GLY A 325 -18.36 -17.78 11.63
C GLY A 325 -17.27 -18.53 10.84
N GLY A 326 -17.63 -19.66 10.22
CA GLY A 326 -16.85 -20.41 9.25
C GLY A 326 -17.58 -20.56 7.92
N LEU A 327 -16.82 -20.74 6.84
CA LEU A 327 -17.19 -20.43 5.48
C LEU A 327 -17.94 -21.59 4.81
N GLY A 328 -18.23 -21.49 3.51
CA GLY A 328 -19.07 -22.50 2.84
C GLY A 328 -18.96 -22.50 1.32
N VAL A 329 -18.43 -23.57 0.72
CA VAL A 329 -18.04 -23.62 -0.70
C VAL A 329 -18.59 -24.79 -1.49
N LEU A 330 -19.22 -24.46 -2.61
CA LEU A 330 -19.88 -25.37 -3.53
C LEU A 330 -19.13 -25.42 -4.88
N LEU A 331 -18.36 -26.48 -5.16
CA LEU A 331 -17.72 -26.59 -6.48
C LEU A 331 -18.75 -26.62 -7.65
N GLY A 332 -18.39 -26.31 -8.88
CA GLY A 332 -19.31 -25.89 -9.95
C GLY A 332 -19.03 -26.58 -11.27
N HIS A 333 -20.00 -26.51 -12.19
CA HIS A 333 -20.10 -27.49 -13.29
C HIS A 333 -20.32 -26.88 -14.69
N ALA A 334 -20.26 -25.54 -14.83
CA ALA A 334 -20.47 -24.82 -16.10
C ALA A 334 -21.72 -25.28 -16.88
N ASN A 335 -22.84 -25.35 -16.17
CA ASN A 335 -24.16 -25.72 -16.71
C ASN A 335 -25.31 -25.22 -15.82
N GLY A 336 -25.06 -24.21 -14.98
CA GLY A 336 -25.99 -23.70 -13.97
C GLY A 336 -26.15 -24.59 -12.74
N THR A 337 -25.26 -25.57 -12.51
CA THR A 337 -25.31 -26.46 -11.33
C THR A 337 -23.99 -26.59 -10.59
N PHE A 338 -24.11 -26.94 -9.31
CA PHE A 338 -23.02 -26.99 -8.34
C PHE A 338 -23.06 -28.29 -7.53
N GLY A 339 -21.89 -28.69 -7.06
CA GLY A 339 -21.66 -29.68 -6.03
C GLY A 339 -22.05 -29.19 -4.64
N LYS A 340 -21.53 -29.88 -3.62
CA LYS A 340 -21.89 -29.71 -2.22
C LYS A 340 -21.07 -28.58 -1.60
N ALA A 341 -21.71 -27.74 -0.79
CA ALA A 341 -21.04 -26.84 0.15
C ALA A 341 -20.19 -27.62 1.18
N THR A 342 -18.90 -27.39 1.29
CA THR A 342 -18.15 -27.75 2.52
C THR A 342 -18.24 -26.61 3.53
N THR A 343 -17.55 -26.73 4.68
CA THR A 343 -17.39 -25.63 5.66
C THR A 343 -16.06 -25.74 6.40
N TYR A 344 -15.22 -24.70 6.39
CA TYR A 344 -14.05 -24.56 7.26
C TYR A 344 -14.36 -23.51 8.31
N SER A 345 -13.91 -23.74 9.53
CA SER A 345 -14.29 -22.94 10.69
C SER A 345 -13.11 -22.88 11.65
N ALA A 346 -12.07 -22.14 11.25
CA ALA A 346 -10.88 -21.96 12.06
C ALA A 346 -11.18 -21.15 13.33
N ASN A 347 -10.50 -21.47 14.43
CA ASN A 347 -10.85 -21.03 15.79
C ASN A 347 -10.67 -19.51 16.08
N ILE A 348 -10.34 -18.70 15.07
CA ILE A 348 -9.92 -17.30 15.21
C ILE A 348 -10.89 -16.34 14.49
N ILE A 349 -11.67 -16.82 13.52
CA ILE A 349 -12.64 -16.02 12.76
C ILE A 349 -14.06 -16.33 13.27
N ILE A 350 -14.84 -15.27 13.53
CA ILE A 350 -16.03 -15.37 14.37
C ILE A 350 -17.26 -14.66 13.78
N ARG A 351 -17.09 -13.53 13.08
CA ARG A 351 -18.11 -12.89 12.22
C ARG A 351 -17.45 -12.15 11.04
N PRO A 352 -17.02 -12.89 10.01
CA PRO A 352 -16.56 -12.28 8.78
C PRO A 352 -17.70 -11.52 8.09
N VAL A 353 -17.34 -10.38 7.50
CA VAL A 353 -18.29 -9.48 6.83
C VAL A 353 -17.83 -9.06 5.45
N LEU A 354 -16.55 -8.79 5.15
CA LEU A 354 -16.13 -8.31 3.82
C LEU A 354 -14.85 -8.95 3.24
N ILE A 355 -14.67 -8.64 1.93
CA ILE A 355 -14.12 -9.44 0.84
C ILE A 355 -13.61 -8.59 -0.39
N GLY A 356 -12.43 -8.90 -1.00
CA GLY A 356 -11.81 -8.57 -2.34
C GLY A 356 -11.75 -9.84 -3.27
N VAL A 357 -10.83 -10.12 -4.22
CA VAL A 357 -10.28 -11.50 -4.59
C VAL A 357 -9.03 -11.43 -5.48
N GLY A 358 -7.84 -11.84 -5.01
CA GLY A 358 -6.63 -12.04 -5.84
C GLY A 358 -5.24 -11.58 -5.34
N ASP A 359 -4.22 -12.21 -5.88
CA ASP A 359 -2.78 -11.91 -5.78
C ASP A 359 -2.25 -10.86 -4.81
N VAL A 360 -1.72 -11.30 -3.68
CA VAL A 360 -0.62 -10.58 -2.99
C VAL A 360 0.57 -11.48 -2.63
N ASN A 361 0.66 -12.68 -3.22
CA ASN A 361 1.61 -13.72 -2.78
C ASN A 361 2.82 -14.04 -3.67
N ASN A 362 2.85 -13.54 -4.89
CA ASN A 362 3.93 -13.82 -5.83
C ASN A 362 4.25 -15.34 -6.06
N ASP A 363 3.25 -16.28 -5.95
CA ASP A 363 3.31 -17.75 -6.24
C ASP A 363 2.31 -18.38 -7.28
N LYS A 364 0.99 -18.01 -7.44
CA LYS A 364 0.15 -17.78 -8.71
C LYS A 364 -1.44 -17.88 -8.73
N GLN A 365 -2.26 -18.38 -7.76
CA GLN A 365 -3.78 -18.69 -7.76
C GLN A 365 -4.59 -17.64 -6.96
N LEU A 366 -5.88 -17.26 -6.98
CA LEU A 366 -6.30 -15.96 -6.33
C LEU A 366 -6.43 -15.77 -4.75
N ASP A 367 -6.14 -14.59 -4.16
CA ASP A 367 -6.18 -14.23 -2.71
C ASP A 367 -7.50 -14.23 -1.99
N ILE A 368 -7.34 -14.19 -0.66
CA ILE A 368 -8.29 -14.37 0.42
C ILE A 368 -8.09 -13.47 1.69
N ALA A 369 -8.07 -12.12 1.71
CA ALA A 369 -8.13 -11.19 2.91
C ALA A 369 -9.45 -10.88 3.76
N THR A 370 -9.90 -11.60 4.83
CA THR A 370 -11.23 -11.37 5.52
C THR A 370 -11.36 -10.38 6.67
N THR A 371 -12.29 -9.41 6.57
CA THR A 371 -12.63 -8.56 7.72
C THR A 371 -13.55 -9.28 8.71
N ASP A 372 -13.03 -9.70 9.86
CA ASP A 372 -13.84 -10.23 10.98
C ASP A 372 -14.32 -9.10 11.90
N TYR A 373 -15.58 -8.71 11.67
CA TYR A 373 -16.32 -7.69 12.39
C TYR A 373 -16.43 -7.94 13.91
N LYS A 374 -16.17 -9.17 14.40
CA LYS A 374 -16.29 -9.51 15.83
C LYS A 374 -14.95 -9.74 16.54
N SER A 375 -13.92 -10.27 15.89
CA SER A 375 -12.58 -10.34 16.52
C SER A 375 -11.83 -9.01 16.44
N GLY A 376 -12.07 -8.20 15.40
CA GLY A 376 -11.31 -6.97 15.15
C GLY A 376 -10.05 -7.21 14.31
N ASN A 377 -10.04 -8.29 13.52
CA ASN A 377 -8.91 -8.75 12.73
C ASN A 377 -9.22 -8.75 11.23
N VAL A 378 -8.20 -8.66 10.39
CA VAL A 378 -8.28 -9.19 9.03
C VAL A 378 -7.70 -10.60 9.02
N GLY A 379 -8.60 -11.56 8.92
CA GLY A 379 -8.34 -12.97 8.67
C GLY A 379 -8.37 -13.21 7.17
N ILE A 380 -7.29 -12.87 6.55
CA ILE A 380 -6.89 -13.44 5.27
C ILE A 380 -7.13 -15.04 5.27
N LEU A 381 -7.24 -15.93 4.25
CA LEU A 381 -7.33 -17.43 4.26
C LEU A 381 -6.62 -18.16 3.05
N LEU A 382 -5.37 -18.69 3.17
CA LEU A 382 -4.58 -19.18 2.00
C LEU A 382 -4.83 -20.63 1.56
N GLY A 383 -4.56 -20.94 0.28
CA GLY A 383 -5.35 -21.87 -0.52
C GLY A 383 -4.73 -22.80 -1.57
N LEU A 384 -5.27 -24.02 -1.62
CA LEU A 384 -4.54 -25.28 -1.75
C LEU A 384 -4.57 -26.09 -3.04
N GLY A 385 -5.66 -26.15 -3.82
CA GLY A 385 -5.42 -26.60 -5.20
C GLY A 385 -6.45 -27.34 -6.03
N ASP A 386 -6.84 -28.49 -5.53
CA ASP A 386 -8.02 -29.22 -6.03
C ASP A 386 -9.33 -28.43 -5.81
N GLY A 387 -9.24 -27.33 -5.07
CA GLY A 387 -10.35 -26.58 -4.52
C GLY A 387 -10.44 -26.78 -3.01
N THR A 388 -9.39 -26.47 -2.25
CA THR A 388 -9.31 -26.55 -0.78
C THR A 388 -8.36 -25.48 -0.21
N PHE A 389 -8.31 -25.24 1.12
CA PHE A 389 -7.50 -24.24 1.88
C PHE A 389 -6.99 -24.90 3.25
N SER A 390 -5.98 -24.41 4.01
CA SER A 390 -5.38 -25.07 5.23
C SER A 390 -5.78 -24.59 6.67
N ASN A 391 -4.90 -23.98 7.54
CA ASN A 391 -5.12 -23.75 9.01
C ASN A 391 -5.45 -22.34 9.65
N ALA A 392 -4.58 -21.29 9.86
CA ALA A 392 -4.95 -19.85 10.22
C ALA A 392 -3.87 -18.81 10.73
N THR A 393 -3.56 -17.74 9.97
CA THR A 393 -2.72 -16.51 10.21
C THR A 393 -3.40 -15.10 10.51
N THR A 394 -4.37 -14.87 11.40
CA THR A 394 -5.08 -13.54 11.42
C THR A 394 -4.25 -12.31 11.88
N TYR A 395 -4.35 -11.15 11.19
CA TYR A 395 -3.74 -9.85 11.57
C TYR A 395 -4.72 -8.95 12.34
N SER A 396 -4.29 -8.26 13.40
CA SER A 396 -5.21 -7.49 14.25
C SER A 396 -5.29 -6.01 13.91
N VAL A 397 -6.50 -5.53 13.59
CA VAL A 397 -6.82 -4.13 13.29
C VAL A 397 -7.03 -3.32 14.57
N GLY A 398 -7.41 -4.01 15.65
CA GLY A 398 -7.50 -3.47 17.00
C GLY A 398 -8.70 -4.02 17.76
N SER A 399 -8.57 -4.21 19.06
CA SER A 399 -9.63 -4.79 19.89
C SER A 399 -10.90 -3.92 19.87
N SER A 400 -12.01 -4.49 19.39
CA SER A 400 -13.32 -3.82 19.16
C SER A 400 -13.47 -3.00 17.88
N SER A 401 -12.45 -2.92 17.02
CA SER A 401 -12.44 -2.09 15.79
C SER A 401 -13.59 -2.41 14.81
N ALA A 402 -14.00 -3.67 14.72
CA ALA A 402 -15.01 -4.19 13.80
C ALA A 402 -14.72 -3.81 12.33
N PRO A 403 -13.66 -4.38 11.71
CA PRO A 403 -13.30 -4.09 10.33
C PRO A 403 -14.40 -4.51 9.37
N ASN A 404 -14.54 -3.75 8.30
CA ASN A 404 -15.73 -3.73 7.45
C ASN A 404 -15.46 -3.12 6.07
N GLY A 405 -14.20 -3.10 5.65
CA GLY A 405 -13.76 -2.52 4.40
C GLY A 405 -12.36 -2.96 4.09
N LEU A 406 -12.13 -3.24 2.82
CA LEU A 406 -10.86 -3.70 2.32
C LEU A 406 -10.68 -3.32 0.85
N SER A 407 -9.46 -2.98 0.48
CA SER A 407 -8.96 -2.87 -0.89
C SER A 407 -7.49 -3.29 -0.87
N LEU A 408 -6.97 -3.82 -1.99
CA LEU A 408 -5.54 -4.11 -2.12
C LEU A 408 -4.97 -3.57 -3.42
N PHE A 409 -3.92 -2.74 -3.29
CA PHE A 409 -3.46 -1.86 -4.34
C PHE A 409 -2.15 -1.15 -3.95
N ASP A 410 -1.28 -0.95 -4.92
CA ASP A 410 -0.15 -0.01 -4.95
C ASP A 410 -0.37 1.31 -4.22
N LEU A 411 0.18 1.49 -3.02
CA LEU A 411 0.07 2.78 -2.35
C LEU A 411 1.12 3.81 -2.76
N ASN A 412 2.13 3.44 -3.56
CA ASN A 412 3.46 4.06 -3.49
C ASN A 412 4.61 3.57 -4.44
N ASN A 413 4.44 2.76 -5.51
CA ASN A 413 5.47 2.36 -6.52
C ASN A 413 6.56 1.20 -6.28
N ASP A 414 6.25 -0.10 -5.96
CA ASP A 414 7.09 -1.33 -5.72
C ASP A 414 6.60 -2.69 -6.30
N ASN A 415 5.46 -2.77 -7.00
CA ASN A 415 4.92 -4.02 -7.56
C ASN A 415 4.46 -5.15 -6.59
N HIS A 416 4.08 -4.87 -5.34
CA HIS A 416 3.58 -5.89 -4.39
C HIS A 416 2.30 -5.45 -3.61
N LEU A 417 1.29 -6.29 -3.36
CA LEU A 417 -0.04 -5.74 -2.96
C LEU A 417 -0.33 -5.49 -1.47
N ASP A 418 -0.36 -4.20 -1.11
CA ASP A 418 -0.86 -3.61 0.15
C ASP A 418 -2.29 -3.94 0.54
N LEU A 419 -2.59 -4.08 1.84
CA LEU A 419 -3.93 -3.84 2.38
C LEU A 419 -4.15 -2.36 2.66
N ILE A 420 -5.34 -1.86 2.33
CA ILE A 420 -6.02 -0.94 3.26
C ILE A 420 -7.27 -1.57 3.84
N VAL A 421 -7.34 -1.54 5.17
CA VAL A 421 -8.48 -1.95 6.00
C VAL A 421 -9.21 -0.72 6.54
N THR A 422 -10.54 -0.77 6.57
CA THR A 422 -11.36 0.25 7.24
C THR A 422 -12.11 -0.32 8.45
N THR A 423 -12.55 0.55 9.38
CA THR A 423 -13.11 0.12 10.68
C THR A 423 -14.43 0.80 11.05
N PHE A 424 -15.39 0.02 11.54
CA PHE A 424 -16.76 0.47 11.79
C PHE A 424 -16.94 1.03 13.20
N ASN A 425 -16.09 0.61 14.15
CA ASN A 425 -16.14 0.99 15.56
C ASN A 425 -14.72 1.27 16.10
N GLY A 426 -13.96 2.12 15.41
CA GLY A 426 -12.58 2.44 15.80
C GLY A 426 -12.14 3.87 15.53
N GLY A 427 -12.72 4.52 14.51
CA GLY A 427 -12.28 5.87 14.14
C GLY A 427 -10.90 5.89 13.47
N LEU A 428 -10.57 4.85 12.70
CA LEU A 428 -9.25 4.71 12.08
C LEU A 428 -9.27 3.98 10.73
N VAL A 429 -8.28 4.30 9.91
CA VAL A 429 -7.87 3.57 8.70
C VAL A 429 -6.65 2.74 9.03
N GLY A 430 -6.70 1.47 8.64
CA GLY A 430 -5.66 0.50 8.85
C GLY A 430 -5.08 0.04 7.53
N ILE A 431 -4.20 0.82 6.91
CA ILE A 431 -3.25 0.24 5.94
C ILE A 431 -2.46 -0.87 6.65
N PHE A 432 -2.19 -1.99 6.00
CA PHE A 432 -1.11 -2.90 6.37
C PHE A 432 -0.42 -3.06 5.03
N LEU A 433 0.73 -2.42 4.88
CA LEU A 433 1.40 -2.50 3.61
C LEU A 433 1.80 -4.00 3.39
N GLY A 434 1.84 -4.46 2.16
CA GLY A 434 1.29 -5.79 1.81
C GLY A 434 2.26 -6.85 1.37
N TYR A 435 2.89 -7.46 2.37
CA TYR A 435 4.29 -7.86 2.32
C TYR A 435 4.73 -8.92 1.26
N GLY A 436 3.92 -9.43 0.31
CA GLY A 436 4.39 -10.12 -0.93
C GLY A 436 4.20 -11.64 -1.14
N ASN A 437 3.95 -12.43 -0.09
CA ASN A 437 3.34 -13.82 0.06
C ASN A 437 2.04 -13.70 0.89
N GLY A 438 1.53 -12.47 1.02
CA GLY A 438 0.40 -12.10 1.87
C GLY A 438 0.46 -12.69 3.24
N SER A 439 1.63 -12.47 3.81
CA SER A 439 1.58 -11.90 5.12
C SER A 439 1.72 -10.37 5.07
N PHE A 440 1.47 -9.69 6.19
CA PHE A 440 1.10 -8.26 6.20
C PHE A 440 1.64 -7.44 7.37
N GLN A 441 1.77 -6.14 7.12
CA GLN A 441 2.57 -5.24 7.93
C GLN A 441 1.93 -4.64 9.20
N GLU A 442 2.47 -3.56 9.79
CA GLU A 442 1.89 -2.91 10.96
C GLU A 442 0.75 -2.03 10.57
N ILE A 443 -0.16 -1.90 11.52
CA ILE A 443 -1.25 -0.99 11.37
C ILE A 443 -0.92 0.31 12.11
N THR A 444 -0.12 1.18 11.48
CA THR A 444 0.04 2.64 11.79
C THR A 444 -1.29 3.40 11.67
N LYS A 445 -2.25 3.12 12.55
CA LYS A 445 -3.65 3.61 12.48
C LYS A 445 -3.74 5.12 12.17
N TYR A 446 -4.21 5.50 10.98
CA TYR A 446 -4.53 6.90 10.68
C TYR A 446 -5.91 7.21 11.28
N SER A 447 -5.95 8.16 12.22
CA SER A 447 -7.19 8.53 12.90
C SER A 447 -8.13 9.28 11.96
N THR A 448 -9.37 8.81 11.86
CA THR A 448 -10.47 9.46 11.15
C THR A 448 -11.49 10.12 12.08
N GLY A 449 -11.24 10.09 13.39
CA GLY A 449 -12.11 10.68 14.42
C GLY A 449 -12.86 9.64 15.25
N SER A 450 -13.05 9.89 16.54
CA SER A 450 -13.52 8.89 17.52
C SER A 450 -15.00 8.48 17.42
N THR A 451 -15.70 8.89 16.36
CA THR A 451 -17.08 8.47 16.03
C THR A 451 -17.21 7.89 14.61
N SER A 452 -16.10 7.71 13.90
CA SER A 452 -16.04 7.45 12.47
C SER A 452 -16.11 5.94 12.13
N SER A 453 -16.78 5.62 11.01
CA SER A 453 -17.00 4.25 10.53
C SER A 453 -16.62 4.14 9.06
N THR A 454 -15.32 3.95 8.81
CA THR A 454 -14.74 3.97 7.45
C THR A 454 -15.11 2.71 6.66
N PHE A 455 -15.24 2.74 5.31
CA PHE A 455 -15.79 1.60 4.54
C PHE A 455 -15.00 1.09 3.30
N ARG A 456 -14.34 1.93 2.50
CA ARG A 456 -13.47 1.57 1.38
C ARG A 456 -12.42 2.64 1.11
N ILE A 457 -11.51 2.33 0.19
CA ILE A 457 -10.29 3.06 -0.06
C ILE A 457 -9.93 3.02 -1.55
N ALA A 458 -9.52 4.15 -2.12
CA ALA A 458 -8.83 4.18 -3.41
C ALA A 458 -7.76 5.26 -3.45
N ILE A 459 -6.86 5.09 -4.40
CA ILE A 459 -5.49 5.55 -4.32
C ILE A 459 -5.04 6.02 -5.70
N ALA A 460 -4.50 7.24 -5.79
CA ALA A 460 -3.83 7.79 -6.95
C ALA A 460 -3.29 9.21 -6.63
N ASP A 461 -2.45 9.78 -7.50
CA ASP A 461 -2.00 11.18 -7.45
C ASP A 461 -3.16 12.17 -7.67
N PHE A 462 -3.81 12.57 -6.58
CA PHE A 462 -4.97 13.43 -6.55
C PHE A 462 -4.62 14.92 -6.57
N ASN A 463 -3.48 15.28 -6.00
CA ASN A 463 -3.04 16.67 -5.90
C ASN A 463 -2.16 17.12 -7.09
N ASN A 464 -1.78 16.17 -7.94
CA ASN A 464 -0.93 16.32 -9.12
C ASN A 464 0.53 16.73 -8.79
N ASP A 465 1.09 16.17 -7.72
CA ASP A 465 2.53 16.29 -7.41
C ASP A 465 3.36 15.07 -7.85
N TYR A 466 2.76 14.16 -8.64
CA TYR A 466 3.25 12.87 -9.14
C TYR A 466 3.14 11.68 -8.17
N ARG A 467 2.55 11.88 -7.00
CA ARG A 467 2.72 10.94 -5.88
C ARG A 467 1.40 10.37 -5.39
N TYR A 468 1.38 9.09 -5.04
CA TYR A 468 0.10 8.43 -4.74
C TYR A 468 -0.50 8.93 -3.42
N ASP A 469 -1.74 9.44 -3.49
CA ASP A 469 -2.59 9.85 -2.37
C ASP A 469 -3.66 8.78 -2.10
N PHE A 470 -4.23 8.67 -0.88
CA PHE A 470 -5.41 7.82 -0.65
C PHE A 470 -6.63 8.58 -0.11
N ALA A 471 -7.81 8.10 -0.49
CA ALA A 471 -9.09 8.55 -0.01
C ALA A 471 -9.89 7.38 0.58
N VAL A 472 -10.42 7.52 1.79
CA VAL A 472 -11.38 6.56 2.37
C VAL A 472 -12.78 7.12 2.47
N THR A 473 -13.76 6.24 2.39
CA THR A 473 -15.16 6.56 2.68
C THR A 473 -15.45 6.42 4.19
N ASP A 474 -16.31 7.26 4.77
CA ASP A 474 -16.86 7.17 6.13
C ASP A 474 -18.39 7.27 6.15
N ILE A 475 -19.00 6.15 6.54
CA ILE A 475 -20.46 5.93 6.56
C ILE A 475 -21.15 6.53 7.78
N ALA A 476 -20.46 6.69 8.92
CA ALA A 476 -21.08 7.24 10.12
C ALA A 476 -21.25 8.74 10.02
N ASN A 477 -20.19 9.45 9.62
CA ASN A 477 -20.20 10.91 9.54
C ASN A 477 -20.70 11.44 8.19
N ASN A 478 -20.69 10.61 7.12
CA ASN A 478 -21.03 10.97 5.74
C ASN A 478 -19.96 11.84 5.08
N GLU A 479 -18.74 11.29 5.05
CA GLU A 479 -17.50 11.99 4.70
C GLU A 479 -16.62 11.08 3.84
N ILE A 480 -15.84 11.66 2.94
CA ILE A 480 -14.65 11.02 2.37
C ILE A 480 -13.47 11.70 3.06
N ILE A 481 -12.56 10.91 3.60
CA ILE A 481 -11.43 11.40 4.36
C ILE A 481 -10.20 11.10 3.52
N ILE A 482 -9.64 12.17 2.98
CA ILE A 482 -8.58 12.14 2.00
C ILE A 482 -7.31 12.52 2.72
N PHE A 483 -6.31 11.69 2.54
CA PHE A 483 -5.01 11.88 3.12
C PHE A 483 -4.08 12.00 1.92
N TYR A 484 -3.55 13.19 1.71
CA TYR A 484 -2.63 13.40 0.60
C TYR A 484 -1.31 12.70 0.92
N GLY A 485 -0.97 11.71 0.11
CA GLY A 485 0.29 11.03 0.17
C GLY A 485 1.31 11.93 -0.48
N TYR A 486 2.31 12.27 0.32
CA TYR A 486 3.62 12.63 -0.19
C TYR A 486 4.31 11.44 -0.93
N GLY A 487 3.55 10.44 -1.41
CA GLY A 487 3.99 9.27 -2.15
C GLY A 487 4.18 8.01 -1.31
N ASN A 488 5.26 8.00 -0.55
CA ASN A 488 5.77 6.87 0.21
C ASN A 488 4.95 6.25 1.40
N GLY A 489 3.75 5.65 1.22
CA GLY A 489 3.00 4.85 2.25
C GLY A 489 2.29 5.43 3.53
N SER A 490 2.37 6.72 3.92
CA SER A 490 1.52 7.40 4.96
C SER A 490 1.09 8.82 4.64
N PHE A 491 -0.13 9.14 4.98
CA PHE A 491 -0.78 10.19 4.24
C PHE A 491 -1.10 11.37 5.18
N GLN A 492 -1.00 12.59 4.66
CA GLN A 492 -1.19 13.86 5.39
C GLN A 492 -2.41 13.81 6.32
N LEU A 493 -2.32 14.52 7.45
CA LEU A 493 -3.41 14.64 8.44
C LEU A 493 -4.79 14.77 7.76
N ALA A 494 -5.64 13.77 8.05
CA ALA A 494 -7.00 13.57 7.57
C ALA A 494 -7.72 14.85 7.11
N ARG A 495 -7.83 15.04 5.78
CA ARG A 495 -8.68 16.09 5.20
C ARG A 495 -10.07 15.52 4.94
N THR A 496 -10.98 15.85 5.85
CA THR A 496 -12.35 15.34 5.88
C THR A 496 -13.29 16.19 5.00
N TYR A 497 -13.80 15.59 3.92
CA TYR A 497 -14.72 16.22 2.96
C TYR A 497 -16.10 15.58 3.05
N SER A 498 -17.13 16.31 3.50
CA SER A 498 -18.47 15.73 3.66
C SER A 498 -19.16 15.48 2.33
N THR A 499 -19.57 14.23 2.10
CA THR A 499 -20.47 13.81 1.01
C THR A 499 -21.94 14.10 1.33
N GLY A 500 -22.22 14.82 2.43
CA GLY A 500 -23.56 15.28 2.77
C GLY A 500 -24.43 14.23 3.48
N PHE A 501 -25.26 14.70 4.41
CA PHE A 501 -25.98 13.85 5.36
C PHE A 501 -26.84 12.76 4.70
N GLY A 502 -26.50 11.50 4.99
CA GLY A 502 -27.18 10.31 4.49
C GLY A 502 -26.47 9.60 3.33
N SER A 503 -25.43 10.20 2.73
CA SER A 503 -24.67 9.68 1.59
C SER A 503 -24.19 8.24 1.76
N LYS A 504 -23.61 7.93 2.93
CA LYS A 504 -22.90 6.67 3.19
C LYS A 504 -21.98 6.33 2.01
N PRO A 505 -20.92 7.14 1.78
CA PRO A 505 -19.91 6.81 0.78
C PRO A 505 -19.39 5.41 1.13
N TYR A 506 -19.22 4.58 0.12
CA TYR A 506 -19.19 3.15 0.31
C TYR A 506 -17.93 2.56 -0.28
N ASP A 507 -17.81 2.55 -1.60
CA ASP A 507 -16.66 2.16 -2.41
C ASP A 507 -16.14 3.33 -3.24
N ILE A 508 -14.99 3.17 -3.87
CA ILE A 508 -14.19 4.28 -4.40
C ILE A 508 -13.13 3.76 -5.39
N ALA A 509 -12.85 4.55 -6.43
CA ALA A 509 -11.81 4.37 -7.44
C ALA A 509 -11.26 5.74 -7.90
N THR A 510 -10.36 5.75 -8.90
CA THR A 510 -9.59 6.92 -9.31
C THR A 510 -9.34 6.94 -10.82
N ALA A 511 -9.44 8.08 -11.51
CA ALA A 511 -9.05 8.16 -12.93
C ALA A 511 -8.76 9.58 -13.47
N LYS A 512 -7.97 9.68 -14.54
CA LYS A 512 -7.77 10.90 -15.35
C LYS A 512 -8.91 11.03 -16.36
N LEU A 513 -10.01 11.66 -15.95
CA LEU A 513 -11.26 11.71 -16.73
C LEU A 513 -11.29 12.77 -17.84
N LYS A 514 -10.16 13.44 -18.10
CA LYS A 514 -10.00 14.58 -19.01
C LYS A 514 -8.62 14.52 -19.67
N ASN A 515 -8.44 15.26 -20.75
CA ASN A 515 -7.12 15.62 -21.32
C ASN A 515 -6.33 16.61 -20.41
N SER A 516 -6.19 16.27 -19.13
CA SER A 516 -5.42 16.98 -18.10
C SER A 516 -4.72 15.96 -17.22
N ASN A 517 -3.51 16.25 -16.72
CA ASN A 517 -2.77 15.31 -15.87
C ASN A 517 -3.53 14.92 -14.59
N GLN A 518 -4.40 15.81 -14.11
CA GLN A 518 -5.12 15.75 -12.83
C GLN A 518 -6.07 14.55 -12.72
N ILE A 519 -5.95 13.79 -11.62
CA ILE A 519 -6.79 12.62 -11.33
C ILE A 519 -8.07 13.04 -10.60
N ASN A 520 -9.14 12.28 -10.75
CA ASN A 520 -10.40 12.46 -10.05
C ASN A 520 -10.74 11.21 -9.25
N ILE A 521 -11.21 11.41 -8.01
CA ILE A 521 -11.79 10.37 -7.16
C ILE A 521 -13.19 10.04 -7.69
N ILE A 522 -13.60 8.78 -7.59
CA ILE A 522 -14.89 8.26 -8.04
C ILE A 522 -15.47 7.42 -6.90
N VAL A 523 -16.50 7.88 -6.18
CA VAL A 523 -17.00 7.23 -4.94
C VAL A 523 -18.39 6.66 -5.13
N THR A 524 -18.62 5.39 -4.86
CA THR A 524 -19.98 4.83 -4.77
C THR A 524 -20.67 5.25 -3.46
N LEU A 525 -21.97 5.56 -3.54
CA LEU A 525 -22.72 6.19 -2.45
C LEU A 525 -23.97 5.37 -2.13
N TRP A 526 -23.77 4.34 -1.31
CA TRP A 526 -24.72 3.28 -0.93
C TRP A 526 -25.93 3.75 -0.13
N GLY A 527 -25.92 5.00 0.35
CA GLY A 527 -27.13 5.61 0.89
C GLY A 527 -28.04 6.20 -0.18
N ILE A 528 -27.52 6.57 -1.37
CA ILE A 528 -28.02 7.80 -2.05
C ILE A 528 -28.02 7.91 -3.58
N GLY A 529 -28.05 6.84 -4.36
CA GLY A 529 -28.38 6.98 -5.80
C GLY A 529 -27.22 6.76 -6.77
N ASN A 530 -25.97 6.89 -6.33
CA ASN A 530 -24.95 7.40 -7.24
C ASN A 530 -23.54 6.83 -7.05
N VAL A 531 -22.74 7.03 -8.09
CA VAL A 531 -21.30 7.27 -7.96
C VAL A 531 -21.05 8.79 -8.00
N GLY A 532 -20.32 9.33 -7.04
CA GLY A 532 -19.97 10.75 -6.90
C GLY A 532 -18.49 10.95 -7.18
N ILE A 533 -18.21 11.69 -8.24
CA ILE A 533 -16.85 11.94 -8.69
C ILE A 533 -16.33 13.19 -7.99
N LEU A 534 -15.40 13.01 -7.06
CA LEU A 534 -14.71 14.11 -6.40
C LEU A 534 -13.65 14.66 -7.35
N THR A 535 -13.85 15.90 -7.77
CA THR A 535 -12.91 16.62 -8.64
C THR A 535 -12.18 17.68 -7.83
N GLU A 536 -10.85 17.63 -7.83
CA GLU A 536 -9.97 18.59 -7.17
C GLU A 536 -10.14 20.00 -7.75
N TYR A 537 -9.75 21.04 -7.00
CA TYR A 537 -9.75 22.40 -7.53
C TYR A 537 -8.62 23.27 -6.93
N ALA A 538 -7.52 23.36 -7.67
CA ALA A 538 -6.46 24.36 -7.61
C ALA A 538 -6.03 24.83 -6.20
N ALA A 539 -5.81 23.90 -5.28
CA ALA A 539 -5.05 24.12 -4.04
C ALA A 539 -4.58 22.82 -3.33
N ALA A 540 -4.67 21.66 -4.00
CA ALA A 540 -4.71 20.35 -3.34
C ALA A 540 -5.90 20.27 -2.35
N GLU A 541 -7.12 20.54 -2.83
CA GLU A 541 -8.36 20.33 -2.06
C GLU A 541 -9.54 19.83 -2.90
N PHE A 542 -10.22 18.78 -2.42
CA PHE A 542 -11.42 18.19 -3.06
C PHE A 542 -12.73 18.86 -2.64
N ALA A 543 -13.03 20.01 -3.24
CA ALA A 543 -14.20 20.80 -2.84
C ALA A 543 -15.55 20.38 -3.46
N ASN A 544 -15.60 19.50 -4.48
CA ASN A 544 -16.84 19.17 -5.20
C ASN A 544 -16.98 17.68 -5.56
N GLU A 545 -18.19 17.15 -5.35
CA GLU A 545 -18.62 15.79 -5.69
C GLU A 545 -19.71 15.82 -6.78
N LYS A 546 -19.47 15.17 -7.93
CA LYS A 546 -20.32 15.21 -9.12
C LYS A 546 -20.97 13.84 -9.37
N ARG A 547 -22.29 13.75 -9.15
CA ARG A 547 -23.01 12.46 -9.04
C ARG A 547 -23.64 11.96 -10.35
N TYR A 548 -23.32 10.72 -10.71
CA TYR A 548 -23.87 9.94 -11.81
C TYR A 548 -24.68 8.78 -11.23
N SER A 549 -25.82 8.40 -11.83
CA SER A 549 -26.72 7.38 -11.27
C SER A 549 -26.51 6.06 -11.96
N THR A 550 -26.14 5.02 -11.21
CA THR A 550 -25.75 3.72 -11.75
C THR A 550 -26.97 2.84 -12.18
N GLY A 551 -28.17 3.42 -12.21
CA GLY A 551 -29.47 2.72 -12.13
C GLY A 551 -30.54 3.58 -11.44
N LEU A 552 -31.60 2.96 -10.91
CA LEU A 552 -32.40 3.48 -9.76
C LEU A 552 -32.68 2.33 -8.75
N ALA A 553 -32.42 2.34 -7.43
CA ALA A 553 -31.68 3.25 -6.54
C ALA A 553 -30.89 2.42 -5.45
N PRO A 554 -29.62 2.74 -5.07
CA PRO A 554 -28.50 1.77 -5.05
C PRO A 554 -27.92 1.30 -3.72
N GLN A 555 -27.23 0.16 -3.85
CA GLN A 555 -25.96 -0.16 -3.24
C GLN A 555 -24.93 -0.21 -4.41
N PRO A 556 -24.14 0.83 -4.73
CA PRO A 556 -23.03 0.71 -5.67
C PRO A 556 -21.79 0.35 -4.83
N TYR A 557 -21.00 -0.67 -5.19
CA TYR A 557 -20.28 -1.42 -4.13
C TYR A 557 -18.86 -1.86 -4.47
N SER A 558 -18.51 -2.00 -5.75
CA SER A 558 -17.14 -1.77 -6.16
C SER A 558 -17.07 -1.06 -7.49
N VAL A 559 -15.94 -0.41 -7.78
CA VAL A 559 -15.73 0.35 -9.01
C VAL A 559 -14.29 0.19 -9.49
N THR A 560 -14.13 0.04 -10.79
CA THR A 560 -12.85 0.12 -11.50
C THR A 560 -12.99 1.07 -12.70
N VAL A 561 -11.90 1.28 -13.43
CA VAL A 561 -11.79 2.27 -14.51
C VAL A 561 -10.96 1.70 -15.67
N GLY A 562 -11.15 2.24 -16.87
CA GLY A 562 -10.40 1.79 -18.05
C GLY A 562 -10.83 2.52 -19.32
N ASN A 563 -10.05 2.46 -20.39
CA ASN A 563 -10.49 2.88 -21.73
C ASN A 563 -11.20 1.70 -22.37
N PHE A 564 -12.52 1.60 -22.21
CA PHE A 564 -13.29 0.41 -22.58
C PHE A 564 -13.82 0.47 -24.03
N ASN A 565 -13.59 1.57 -24.75
CA ASN A 565 -14.10 1.80 -26.11
C ASN A 565 -13.06 2.25 -27.16
N ASP A 566 -11.78 2.19 -26.81
CA ASP A 566 -10.62 2.67 -27.59
C ASP A 566 -10.66 4.16 -28.01
N ASP A 567 -11.55 5.00 -27.45
CA ASP A 567 -11.64 6.42 -27.80
C ASP A 567 -10.54 7.29 -27.15
N ASN A 568 -9.77 6.69 -26.23
CA ASN A 568 -8.64 7.24 -25.46
C ASN A 568 -9.05 8.10 -24.26
N TYR A 569 -10.29 7.98 -23.79
CA TYR A 569 -10.73 8.51 -22.51
C TYR A 569 -10.98 7.39 -21.49
N ILE A 570 -10.76 7.68 -20.20
CA ILE A 570 -10.98 6.69 -19.15
C ILE A 570 -12.45 6.69 -18.76
N ASP A 571 -13.11 5.57 -19.03
CA ASP A 571 -14.44 5.16 -18.63
C ASP A 571 -14.44 4.61 -17.18
N ILE A 572 -15.61 4.38 -16.61
CA ILE A 572 -15.78 3.84 -15.24
C ILE A 572 -16.68 2.61 -15.28
N ALA A 573 -16.23 1.48 -14.75
CA ALA A 573 -17.00 0.24 -14.66
C ALA A 573 -17.37 -0.06 -13.19
N ILE A 574 -18.66 -0.07 -12.86
CA ILE A 574 -19.16 -0.02 -11.47
C ILE A 574 -20.04 -1.22 -11.18
N VAL A 575 -19.62 -2.07 -10.24
CA VAL A 575 -20.41 -3.20 -9.82
C VAL A 575 -21.35 -2.84 -8.64
N ASN A 576 -22.65 -3.07 -8.84
CA ASN A 576 -23.72 -2.73 -7.90
C ASN A 576 -24.52 -3.96 -7.47
N SER A 577 -25.17 -3.78 -6.33
CA SER A 577 -24.96 -4.73 -5.28
C SER A 577 -26.23 -5.23 -4.63
N GLY A 578 -27.25 -4.45 -4.33
CA GLY A 578 -28.56 -5.05 -4.07
C GLY A 578 -29.25 -5.50 -5.37
N SER A 579 -28.54 -5.79 -6.47
CA SER A 579 -29.15 -5.57 -7.79
C SER A 579 -28.62 -6.27 -9.04
N ASP A 580 -27.37 -6.75 -9.11
CA ASP A 580 -26.84 -7.55 -10.24
C ASP A 580 -26.33 -6.79 -11.48
N ASN A 581 -25.38 -5.85 -11.35
CA ASN A 581 -24.84 -5.18 -12.56
C ASN A 581 -23.47 -4.49 -12.43
N LEU A 582 -22.68 -4.57 -13.50
CA LEU A 582 -21.49 -3.78 -13.82
C LEU A 582 -21.86 -2.64 -14.78
N ASP A 583 -22.07 -1.42 -14.31
CA ASP A 583 -22.32 -0.27 -15.20
C ASP A 583 -21.01 0.26 -15.78
N ILE A 584 -20.85 0.22 -17.09
CA ILE A 584 -19.75 0.89 -17.80
C ILE A 584 -20.25 2.25 -18.28
N LEU A 585 -19.88 3.29 -17.55
CA LEU A 585 -20.10 4.69 -17.87
C LEU A 585 -18.96 5.14 -18.80
N PHE A 586 -19.30 5.43 -20.05
CA PHE A 586 -18.36 5.86 -21.09
C PHE A 586 -18.17 7.38 -21.08
N ASN A 587 -16.91 7.79 -21.01
CA ASN A 587 -16.45 9.17 -20.92
C ASN A 587 -16.49 9.86 -22.29
N THR A 588 -16.70 11.18 -22.32
CA THR A 588 -16.59 11.99 -23.54
C THR A 588 -15.34 12.90 -23.54
N GLY A 589 -14.35 12.57 -22.70
CA GLY A 589 -13.04 13.21 -22.62
C GLY A 589 -12.99 14.54 -21.88
N ASN A 590 -14.12 14.96 -21.29
CA ASN A 590 -14.22 16.22 -20.54
C ASN A 590 -14.59 16.02 -19.06
N GLY A 591 -14.63 14.78 -18.56
CA GLY A 591 -15.11 14.45 -17.22
C GLY A 591 -16.64 14.42 -17.14
N THR A 592 -17.30 13.97 -18.21
CA THR A 592 -18.72 13.59 -18.26
C THR A 592 -18.86 12.24 -18.92
N PHE A 593 -19.89 11.52 -18.47
CA PHE A 593 -20.23 10.20 -18.99
C PHE A 593 -21.62 10.30 -19.59
N GLU A 594 -21.69 10.18 -20.91
CA GLU A 594 -22.90 10.49 -21.70
C GLU A 594 -23.51 9.25 -22.36
N ARG A 595 -22.78 8.12 -22.34
CA ARG A 595 -23.25 6.78 -22.69
C ARG A 595 -22.98 5.88 -21.49
N GLN A 596 -23.97 5.11 -21.05
CA GLN A 596 -23.79 4.05 -20.05
C GLN A 596 -24.29 2.75 -20.67
N ILE A 597 -23.42 1.75 -20.77
CA ILE A 597 -23.79 0.37 -21.13
C ILE A 597 -23.37 -0.48 -19.96
N THR A 598 -24.25 -1.36 -19.54
CA THR A 598 -24.08 -2.12 -18.31
C THR A 598 -23.95 -3.60 -18.66
N TYR A 599 -23.50 -4.43 -17.73
CA TYR A 599 -23.41 -5.87 -17.87
C TYR A 599 -23.89 -6.53 -16.58
N PRO A 600 -25.05 -7.21 -16.56
CA PRO A 600 -25.33 -8.21 -15.55
C PRO A 600 -24.54 -9.47 -15.90
N ILE A 601 -24.54 -10.49 -15.04
CA ILE A 601 -24.06 -11.84 -15.39
C ILE A 601 -24.63 -13.02 -14.60
N GLY A 602 -25.15 -12.86 -13.37
CA GLY A 602 -25.40 -14.00 -12.45
C GLY A 602 -25.47 -13.77 -10.93
N ALA A 603 -26.53 -13.17 -10.41
CA ALA A 603 -27.17 -13.29 -9.09
C ALA A 603 -26.55 -13.22 -7.67
N ASP A 604 -26.34 -14.40 -7.06
CA ASP A 604 -26.29 -14.70 -5.61
C ASP A 604 -24.95 -14.33 -4.97
N SER A 605 -24.35 -13.33 -5.56
CA SER A 605 -22.96 -13.38 -5.90
C SER A 605 -22.33 -12.06 -5.42
N TYR A 606 -23.11 -10.98 -5.26
CA TYR A 606 -22.79 -9.73 -4.51
C TYR A 606 -21.44 -9.07 -4.91
N PRO A 607 -21.39 -7.91 -5.63
CA PRO A 607 -20.09 -7.44 -6.04
C PRO A 607 -19.45 -6.75 -4.87
N GLN A 608 -18.23 -7.14 -4.56
CA GLN A 608 -17.46 -6.55 -3.48
C GLN A 608 -16.11 -6.00 -3.94
N TYR A 609 -15.65 -6.41 -5.14
CA TYR A 609 -14.45 -5.94 -5.82
C TYR A 609 -14.60 -6.09 -7.35
N VAL A 610 -13.71 -5.48 -8.13
CA VAL A 610 -13.59 -5.62 -9.59
C VAL A 610 -12.26 -5.04 -10.06
N ILE A 611 -11.58 -5.70 -10.99
CA ILE A 611 -10.43 -5.14 -11.73
C ILE A 611 -10.62 -5.22 -13.23
N ALA A 612 -9.70 -4.64 -13.99
CA ALA A 612 -9.63 -4.70 -15.44
C ALA A 612 -8.16 -4.77 -15.91
N ASP A 613 -7.87 -5.60 -16.90
CA ASP A 613 -6.54 -5.81 -17.51
C ASP A 613 -6.66 -6.50 -18.88
N ASP A 614 -5.63 -6.46 -19.74
CA ASP A 614 -5.57 -7.17 -21.04
C ASP A 614 -5.16 -8.64 -20.85
N ILE A 615 -6.04 -9.41 -20.20
CA ILE A 615 -5.79 -10.80 -19.80
C ILE A 615 -5.58 -11.71 -21.01
N ASN A 616 -6.28 -11.42 -22.13
CA ASN A 616 -6.15 -12.19 -23.36
C ASN A 616 -5.00 -11.75 -24.29
N LYS A 617 -4.34 -10.61 -24.01
CA LYS A 617 -3.26 -10.00 -24.80
C LYS A 617 -3.65 -9.61 -26.23
N ASP A 618 -4.90 -9.15 -26.44
CA ASP A 618 -5.35 -8.54 -27.70
C ASP A 618 -5.29 -7.00 -27.72
N ASN A 619 -4.87 -6.37 -26.62
CA ASN A 619 -4.74 -4.92 -26.38
C ASN A 619 -6.08 -4.22 -26.10
N HIS A 620 -7.11 -4.96 -25.70
CA HIS A 620 -8.36 -4.41 -25.14
C HIS A 620 -8.49 -4.82 -23.67
N LEU A 621 -9.11 -3.95 -22.85
CA LEU A 621 -9.27 -4.25 -21.43
C LEU A 621 -10.41 -5.27 -21.21
N ASP A 622 -10.03 -6.44 -20.72
CA ASP A 622 -10.92 -7.41 -20.10
C ASP A 622 -11.26 -6.93 -18.67
N ILE A 623 -12.33 -7.46 -18.06
CA ILE A 623 -12.76 -7.12 -16.70
C ILE A 623 -12.87 -8.40 -15.88
N VAL A 624 -12.49 -8.35 -14.60
CA VAL A 624 -12.63 -9.47 -13.67
C VAL A 624 -13.45 -8.99 -12.48
N THR A 625 -14.76 -9.25 -12.51
CA THR A 625 -15.64 -8.94 -11.36
C THR A 625 -15.55 -10.02 -10.31
N VAL A 626 -16.05 -9.69 -9.11
CA VAL A 626 -15.76 -10.41 -7.89
C VAL A 626 -17.09 -10.62 -7.10
N ASN A 627 -17.53 -11.88 -6.82
CA ASN A 627 -18.73 -12.34 -6.07
C ASN A 627 -18.67 -13.72 -5.06
N SER A 628 -18.91 -13.84 -3.70
CA SER A 628 -18.23 -14.78 -2.62
C SER A 628 -19.02 -15.60 -1.56
N LYS A 629 -20.31 -15.42 -1.38
CA LYS A 629 -21.46 -16.29 -1.62
C LYS A 629 -21.60 -16.71 -3.09
N SER A 630 -20.54 -16.52 -3.90
CA SER A 630 -20.29 -17.29 -5.12
C SER A 630 -18.84 -17.58 -5.64
N ASN A 631 -17.73 -17.75 -4.91
CA ASN A 631 -16.40 -18.39 -5.31
C ASN A 631 -15.61 -18.06 -6.60
N SER A 632 -16.15 -17.48 -7.64
CA SER A 632 -15.84 -17.90 -9.03
C SER A 632 -14.97 -16.95 -9.95
N ILE A 633 -14.79 -16.91 -11.26
CA ILE A 633 -14.52 -15.57 -11.86
C ILE A 633 -15.36 -15.27 -13.04
N SER A 634 -15.83 -14.03 -13.02
CA SER A 634 -16.51 -13.35 -14.09
C SER A 634 -15.46 -12.53 -14.84
N LEU A 635 -14.57 -13.24 -15.56
CA LEU A 635 -13.70 -12.71 -16.60
C LEU A 635 -14.54 -12.36 -17.83
N ILE A 636 -14.76 -11.06 -18.01
CA ILE A 636 -15.42 -10.42 -19.14
C ILE A 636 -14.36 -10.16 -20.22
N MET A 637 -14.52 -10.68 -21.44
CA MET A 637 -13.63 -10.29 -22.56
C MET A 637 -14.06 -8.93 -23.13
N GLY A 638 -13.12 -8.01 -23.36
CA GLY A 638 -13.34 -6.73 -24.03
C GLY A 638 -13.26 -6.83 -25.55
N TYR A 639 -13.97 -5.94 -26.28
CA TYR A 639 -13.87 -5.86 -27.75
C TYR A 639 -13.40 -4.47 -28.25
N GLY A 640 -12.79 -3.63 -27.40
CA GLY A 640 -12.19 -2.34 -27.79
C GLY A 640 -13.15 -1.29 -28.35
N ASN A 641 -14.46 -1.43 -28.15
CA ASN A 641 -15.47 -0.51 -28.71
C ASN A 641 -16.60 -0.16 -27.71
N GLY A 642 -16.46 -0.62 -26.47
CA GLY A 642 -17.45 -0.54 -25.41
C GLY A 642 -18.56 -1.56 -25.57
N THR A 643 -18.29 -2.65 -26.28
CA THR A 643 -19.01 -3.91 -26.13
C THR A 643 -18.05 -4.96 -25.60
N PHE A 644 -18.62 -5.93 -24.89
CA PHE A 644 -17.92 -6.97 -24.16
C PHE A 644 -18.56 -8.31 -24.51
N ASP A 645 -17.78 -9.39 -24.48
CA ASP A 645 -18.33 -10.74 -24.45
C ASP A 645 -18.93 -11.04 -23.08
N ILE A 646 -19.53 -12.22 -22.94
CA ILE A 646 -20.18 -12.60 -21.70
C ILE A 646 -19.17 -13.21 -20.73
N PRO A 647 -19.15 -12.74 -19.46
CA PRO A 647 -18.18 -13.15 -18.47
C PRO A 647 -18.21 -14.62 -18.17
N LYS A 648 -17.09 -15.23 -18.55
CA LYS A 648 -16.70 -16.60 -18.27
C LYS A 648 -15.90 -16.64 -16.96
N VAL A 649 -15.64 -17.78 -16.33
CA VAL A 649 -16.60 -18.50 -15.48
C VAL A 649 -15.82 -19.59 -14.77
N TYR A 650 -15.28 -19.32 -13.57
CA TYR A 650 -14.04 -19.87 -12.94
C TYR A 650 -14.17 -20.12 -11.41
N SER A 651 -13.34 -20.77 -10.56
CA SER A 651 -13.79 -21.39 -9.24
C SER A 651 -12.86 -21.33 -8.01
N THR A 652 -13.28 -21.17 -6.72
CA THR A 652 -12.37 -21.37 -5.52
C THR A 652 -12.19 -22.74 -4.87
N GLY A 653 -13.20 -23.58 -4.71
CA GLY A 653 -13.13 -24.58 -3.64
C GLY A 653 -12.76 -24.04 -2.23
N GLU A 654 -12.42 -24.95 -1.33
CA GLU A 654 -13.27 -25.08 -0.16
C GLU A 654 -13.00 -24.14 1.03
N ASP A 655 -14.08 -23.47 1.39
CA ASP A 655 -14.31 -22.64 2.57
C ASP A 655 -13.23 -21.59 2.84
N SER A 656 -12.85 -21.05 1.70
CA SER A 656 -11.86 -20.08 1.33
C SER A 656 -12.18 -18.66 1.82
N TYR A 657 -13.25 -18.07 1.31
CA TYR A 657 -13.77 -16.70 1.49
C TYR A 657 -13.33 -15.61 0.49
N PRO A 658 -12.52 -15.89 -0.53
CA PRO A 658 -11.47 -15.09 -1.22
C PRO A 658 -11.60 -13.56 -1.32
N LEU A 659 -10.49 -12.77 -1.25
CA LEU A 659 -10.44 -11.36 -0.82
C LEU A 659 -9.32 -10.28 -1.27
N ALA A 660 -8.51 -10.30 -2.37
CA ALA A 660 -7.62 -9.15 -2.86
C ALA A 660 -7.51 -8.75 -4.42
N VAL A 661 -6.38 -8.31 -5.08
CA VAL A 661 -5.93 -8.59 -6.53
C VAL A 661 -4.85 -7.79 -7.32
N ALA A 662 -3.75 -8.48 -7.67
CA ALA A 662 -2.75 -8.30 -8.76
C ALA A 662 -2.46 -9.60 -9.62
N ILE A 663 -1.25 -9.76 -10.22
CA ILE A 663 -0.85 -10.75 -11.26
C ILE A 663 0.70 -11.00 -11.29
N GLY A 664 1.21 -12.19 -11.68
CA GLY A 664 2.66 -12.46 -11.95
C GLY A 664 2.98 -13.44 -13.12
N ASP A 665 4.27 -13.80 -13.37
CA ASP A 665 4.69 -14.84 -14.37
C ASP A 665 5.69 -15.93 -13.90
N LEU A 666 5.25 -16.80 -13.00
CA LEU A 666 6.11 -17.72 -12.24
C LEU A 666 6.20 -19.13 -12.82
N ASN A 667 5.61 -19.34 -13.99
CA ASN A 667 5.84 -20.49 -14.84
C ASN A 667 6.56 -20.11 -16.14
N ASN A 668 6.93 -18.84 -16.29
CA ASN A 668 7.63 -18.27 -17.45
C ASN A 668 6.97 -18.61 -18.79
N ASP A 669 5.62 -18.72 -18.82
CA ASP A 669 4.88 -19.01 -20.04
C ASP A 669 4.31 -17.76 -20.74
N ASN A 670 4.59 -16.58 -20.15
CA ASN A 670 4.21 -15.26 -20.60
C ASN A 670 2.69 -14.99 -20.58
N ARG A 671 1.99 -15.56 -19.60
CA ARG A 671 0.57 -15.31 -19.34
C ARG A 671 0.35 -14.85 -17.91
N ALA A 672 -0.71 -14.04 -17.78
CA ALA A 672 -1.19 -13.54 -16.52
C ALA A 672 -1.80 -14.69 -15.72
N ASP A 673 -1.23 -14.96 -14.55
CA ASP A 673 -1.86 -15.79 -13.54
C ASP A 673 -1.61 -15.13 -12.15
N LEU A 674 -2.52 -15.31 -11.19
CA LEU A 674 -2.95 -14.31 -10.18
C LEU A 674 -3.09 -14.97 -8.78
N ILE A 675 -2.38 -14.55 -7.69
CA ILE A 675 -1.82 -15.27 -6.46
C ILE A 675 -2.65 -15.36 -5.08
N ILE A 676 -2.43 -16.31 -4.09
CA ILE A 676 -3.31 -16.64 -2.88
C ILE A 676 -2.70 -16.44 -1.46
N ALA A 677 -2.71 -15.23 -0.91
CA ALA A 677 -1.80 -14.76 0.14
C ALA A 677 -2.37 -14.41 1.55
N ASN A 678 -2.34 -15.27 2.58
CA ASN A 678 -3.33 -15.10 3.66
C ASN A 678 -3.29 -15.79 5.10
N ALA A 679 -4.46 -16.22 5.72
CA ALA A 679 -4.64 -16.27 7.22
C ALA A 679 -5.81 -16.94 8.09
N GLY A 680 -6.77 -17.74 7.62
CA GLY A 680 -7.68 -18.60 8.41
C GLY A 680 -7.51 -20.06 7.99
N THR A 681 -6.46 -20.25 7.17
CA THR A 681 -6.16 -21.45 6.41
C THR A 681 -4.66 -21.59 5.98
N ASP A 682 -3.64 -21.12 6.74
CA ASP A 682 -2.16 -21.41 6.62
C ASP A 682 -1.64 -22.31 5.45
N SER A 683 -1.62 -21.80 4.20
CA SER A 683 -0.84 -22.27 3.03
C SER A 683 -0.92 -21.39 1.74
N ILE A 684 0.17 -20.85 1.19
CA ILE A 684 0.46 -20.02 -0.04
C ILE A 684 -0.03 -20.68 -1.40
N GLY A 685 -0.48 -20.04 -2.52
CA GLY A 685 -0.89 -20.82 -3.77
C GLY A 685 -0.98 -20.19 -5.22
N ILE A 686 -0.89 -21.05 -6.29
CA ILE A 686 -0.47 -20.98 -7.80
C ILE A 686 -1.42 -21.29 -9.08
N LEU A 687 -2.13 -20.38 -9.77
CA LEU A 687 -2.82 -20.62 -11.05
C LEU A 687 -1.81 -21.01 -12.11
N ILE A 688 -2.32 -21.51 -13.23
CA ILE A 688 -1.59 -21.48 -14.49
C ILE A 688 -2.50 -20.95 -15.60
N GLY A 689 -2.15 -19.89 -16.33
CA GLY A 689 -2.94 -19.39 -17.47
C GLY A 689 -3.04 -20.46 -18.55
N PHE A 690 -4.18 -20.62 -19.22
CA PHE A 690 -4.42 -21.79 -20.08
C PHE A 690 -4.45 -21.53 -21.58
N ASP A 691 -5.28 -20.59 -22.06
CA ASP A 691 -5.39 -20.27 -23.49
C ASP A 691 -5.56 -18.78 -23.80
N TYR A 692 -5.08 -17.91 -22.90
CA TYR A 692 -5.28 -16.45 -22.88
C TYR A 692 -6.71 -16.03 -22.52
N THR A 693 -7.73 -16.84 -22.81
CA THR A 693 -9.12 -16.58 -22.37
C THR A 693 -9.53 -17.37 -21.13
N THR A 694 -8.62 -18.13 -20.50
CA THR A 694 -8.86 -19.21 -19.50
C THR A 694 -7.64 -19.51 -18.60
N PHE A 695 -7.85 -20.28 -17.52
CA PHE A 695 -6.83 -20.69 -16.53
C PHE A 695 -6.79 -22.24 -16.26
N GLN A 696 -5.84 -22.75 -15.45
CA GLN A 696 -5.54 -24.17 -15.13
C GLN A 696 -5.18 -24.42 -13.65
N SER A 697 -5.63 -25.59 -13.14
CA SER A 697 -5.80 -26.01 -11.74
C SER A 697 -4.78 -25.61 -10.65
N HIS A 698 -5.32 -25.48 -9.44
CA HIS A 698 -4.79 -24.85 -8.21
C HIS A 698 -3.79 -25.84 -7.42
N LYS A 699 -3.01 -25.41 -6.37
CA LYS A 699 -1.83 -25.98 -5.60
C LYS A 699 -1.31 -25.07 -4.42
N THR A 700 -0.60 -25.61 -3.39
CA THR A 700 -0.16 -24.90 -2.13
C THR A 700 1.16 -25.16 -1.38
N TYR A 701 1.54 -24.24 -0.45
CA TYR A 701 2.69 -24.33 0.50
C TYR A 701 2.45 -23.77 1.93
N SER A 702 2.63 -24.58 3.00
CA SER A 702 2.31 -24.23 4.42
C SER A 702 3.52 -24.11 5.36
N SER A 703 3.34 -23.40 6.49
CA SER A 703 4.23 -23.47 7.67
C SER A 703 3.87 -24.62 8.64
N ASP A 704 4.53 -24.73 9.81
CA ASP A 704 4.17 -25.72 10.85
C ASP A 704 2.97 -25.35 11.73
N ASN A 705 2.19 -24.33 11.34
CA ASN A 705 0.95 -23.90 11.99
C ASN A 705 1.13 -23.29 13.41
N THR A 706 2.36 -23.00 13.85
CA THR A 706 2.62 -22.30 15.13
C THR A 706 3.03 -20.84 14.95
N ARG A 707 2.94 -20.34 13.72
CA ARG A 707 3.68 -19.20 13.22
C ARG A 707 2.73 -18.35 12.39
N THR A 708 2.67 -17.06 12.68
CA THR A 708 2.04 -16.15 11.73
C THR A 708 3.10 -15.73 10.73
N PRO A 709 3.04 -16.13 9.44
CA PRO A 709 3.82 -15.42 8.42
C PRO A 709 3.57 -13.94 8.58
N GLN A 710 4.67 -13.19 8.47
CA GLN A 710 4.65 -11.74 8.60
C GLN A 710 5.01 -11.04 7.27
N GLY A 711 6.12 -11.27 6.55
CA GLY A 711 6.28 -10.79 5.16
C GLY A 711 7.12 -11.64 4.17
N ILE A 712 7.52 -11.09 2.96
CA ILE A 712 8.18 -11.74 1.73
C ILE A 712 9.29 -11.10 0.76
N ILE A 713 10.65 -11.01 0.87
CA ILE A 713 11.59 -10.19 -0.04
C ILE A 713 11.89 -10.66 -1.51
N THR A 714 12.65 -9.89 -2.35
CA THR A 714 12.98 -10.24 -3.79
C THR A 714 14.41 -10.06 -4.49
N SER A 715 15.28 -10.89 -5.21
CA SER A 715 15.70 -12.13 -6.11
C SER A 715 16.23 -13.69 -5.83
N ASP A 716 17.09 -14.43 -6.59
CA ASP A 716 17.42 -15.94 -6.68
C ASP A 716 18.31 -16.80 -5.71
N PHE A 717 17.99 -16.99 -4.42
CA PHE A 717 18.60 -17.93 -3.43
C PHE A 717 19.32 -19.25 -3.82
N ASN A 718 18.99 -19.89 -4.94
CA ASN A 718 19.51 -21.20 -5.31
C ASN A 718 20.26 -21.19 -6.66
N ASN A 719 20.26 -20.05 -7.36
CA ASN A 719 20.84 -19.77 -8.66
C ASN A 719 20.27 -20.57 -9.84
N ASP A 720 18.94 -20.65 -9.91
CA ASP A 720 18.18 -21.28 -10.99
C ASP A 720 17.37 -20.33 -11.89
N LYS A 721 17.36 -19.04 -11.58
CA LYS A 721 16.66 -17.90 -12.22
C LYS A 721 15.13 -17.94 -12.12
N TYR A 722 14.55 -18.69 -11.18
CA TYR A 722 13.10 -18.77 -10.99
C TYR A 722 12.60 -17.96 -9.80
N LEU A 723 11.37 -18.19 -9.32
CA LEU A 723 10.76 -17.51 -8.18
C LEU A 723 10.39 -18.49 -7.07
N ASP A 724 10.91 -18.25 -5.86
CA ASP A 724 10.62 -18.91 -4.57
C ASP A 724 10.25 -17.91 -3.44
N ILE A 725 10.37 -18.29 -2.14
CA ILE A 725 10.09 -17.48 -0.92
C ILE A 725 11.09 -17.74 0.30
N ALA A 726 11.95 -16.80 0.82
CA ALA A 726 12.48 -16.93 2.23
C ALA A 726 11.32 -16.85 3.21
N VAL A 727 11.55 -16.69 4.52
CA VAL A 727 10.61 -15.94 5.34
C VAL A 727 11.43 -15.05 6.48
N THR A 728 11.90 -14.48 7.68
CA THR A 728 11.92 -14.52 9.27
C THR A 728 10.71 -14.37 10.34
N PHE A 729 10.08 -15.35 11.07
CA PHE A 729 8.92 -15.16 12.04
C PHE A 729 9.28 -14.81 13.50
N SER A 730 8.32 -14.20 14.22
CA SER A 730 8.33 -13.66 15.62
C SER A 730 8.85 -14.51 16.80
N SER A 731 8.57 -15.82 16.93
CA SER A 731 8.45 -16.50 18.27
C SER A 731 9.02 -17.96 18.58
N SER A 732 10.35 -18.26 18.57
CA SER A 732 11.03 -19.46 19.19
C SER A 732 12.60 -19.47 19.31
N ASP A 733 13.40 -19.36 18.21
CA ASP A 733 14.75 -18.75 18.03
C ASP A 733 15.37 -18.81 16.55
N ASN A 734 14.67 -19.09 15.42
CA ASN A 734 15.14 -19.81 14.17
C ASN A 734 15.38 -19.02 12.84
N ILE A 735 15.36 -19.71 11.67
CA ILE A 735 14.76 -19.33 10.35
C ILE A 735 13.91 -20.47 9.68
N GLY A 736 13.45 -20.38 8.41
CA GLY A 736 12.40 -21.17 7.69
C GLY A 736 12.20 -20.84 6.16
N ILE A 737 12.09 -21.81 5.25
CA ILE A 737 12.60 -21.64 3.85
C ILE A 737 11.70 -22.26 2.74
N LEU A 738 11.10 -21.54 1.77
CA LEU A 738 10.28 -22.13 0.67
C LEU A 738 10.92 -22.05 -0.74
N LEU A 739 11.73 -23.04 -1.18
CA LEU A 739 12.39 -23.01 -2.51
C LEU A 739 11.35 -23.17 -3.66
N GLY A 740 11.75 -23.11 -4.93
CA GLY A 740 10.82 -22.81 -6.03
C GLY A 740 11.46 -23.09 -7.39
N HIS A 741 10.60 -23.14 -8.42
CA HIS A 741 10.86 -24.05 -9.55
C HIS A 741 10.50 -23.50 -10.94
N GLY A 742 10.05 -22.26 -11.07
CA GLY A 742 9.81 -21.61 -12.38
C GLY A 742 8.74 -22.28 -13.24
N ASN A 743 7.85 -23.02 -12.61
CA ASN A 743 6.76 -23.76 -13.21
C ASN A 743 5.48 -23.68 -12.36
N GLY A 744 5.39 -22.63 -11.54
CA GLY A 744 4.38 -22.51 -10.49
C GLY A 744 4.36 -23.73 -9.58
N ASN A 745 5.46 -23.99 -8.86
CA ASN A 745 5.56 -24.95 -7.74
C ASN A 745 6.72 -24.55 -6.82
N PHE A 746 6.55 -24.78 -5.52
CA PHE A 746 7.50 -24.42 -4.46
C PHE A 746 7.81 -25.65 -3.58
N ASP A 747 8.92 -25.58 -2.86
CA ASP A 747 9.51 -26.58 -1.99
C ASP A 747 9.07 -26.38 -0.54
N VAL A 748 9.50 -27.23 0.39
CA VAL A 748 8.96 -27.22 1.78
C VAL A 748 9.73 -26.28 2.71
N MET A 749 9.00 -25.55 3.58
CA MET A 749 9.52 -24.59 4.56
C MET A 749 10.59 -25.18 5.52
N MET A 750 11.85 -25.26 5.11
CA MET A 750 12.95 -25.86 5.90
C MET A 750 13.40 -24.91 7.01
N THR A 751 13.55 -25.28 8.29
CA THR A 751 13.70 -24.31 9.41
C THR A 751 14.87 -24.54 10.36
N TYR A 752 15.59 -23.48 10.70
CA TYR A 752 16.77 -23.59 11.55
C TYR A 752 17.31 -22.24 12.03
N SER A 753 17.57 -22.12 13.32
CA SER A 753 18.89 -21.83 13.89
C SER A 753 19.59 -20.44 13.63
N THR A 754 20.00 -19.78 14.74
CA THR A 754 21.05 -18.72 14.91
C THR A 754 21.68 -18.39 16.36
N GLY A 755 21.77 -19.21 17.42
CA GLY A 755 22.30 -18.91 18.78
C GLY A 755 21.77 -19.67 20.01
N ASN A 756 21.89 -19.05 21.19
CA ASN A 756 21.17 -19.49 22.38
C ASN A 756 20.90 -18.34 23.38
N GLY A 757 19.62 -18.09 23.68
CA GLY A 757 19.21 -17.08 24.67
C GLY A 757 19.56 -15.65 24.25
N SER A 758 19.56 -15.42 22.94
CA SER A 758 20.38 -14.41 22.30
C SER A 758 19.56 -13.14 21.99
N ARG A 759 18.57 -13.23 21.10
CA ARG A 759 17.51 -12.22 20.84
C ARG A 759 17.74 -11.06 19.83
N PRO A 760 17.58 -11.34 18.52
CA PRO A 760 17.72 -10.43 17.33
C PRO A 760 16.74 -9.23 17.20
N VAL A 761 16.86 -8.37 16.15
CA VAL A 761 16.05 -7.12 15.82
C VAL A 761 15.98 -6.43 14.30
N SER A 762 16.29 -7.00 13.05
CA SER A 762 16.50 -6.42 11.59
C SER A 762 17.06 -7.21 10.22
N LEU A 763 18.37 -7.31 9.67
CA LEU A 763 19.32 -8.24 8.76
C LEU A 763 20.01 -7.95 7.25
N ALA A 764 21.38 -8.06 6.90
CA ALA A 764 22.25 -7.46 5.70
C ALA A 764 23.47 -8.15 4.85
N ILE A 765 24.24 -7.41 3.91
CA ILE A 765 25.19 -7.78 2.71
C ILE A 765 26.29 -6.69 2.13
N HIS A 766 26.97 -6.71 0.88
CA HIS A 766 27.93 -5.80 0.03
C HIS A 766 29.48 -6.14 -0.44
N ASP A 767 30.65 -5.62 0.09
CA ASP A 767 32.07 -6.24 0.13
C ASP A 767 32.78 -6.72 1.53
N PHE A 768 33.03 -8.02 1.89
CA PHE A 768 33.54 -8.70 3.16
C PHE A 768 34.06 -10.17 3.14
N ASN A 769 34.09 -10.93 2.06
CA ASN A 769 34.83 -12.20 2.07
C ASN A 769 35.43 -12.51 0.71
N ASN A 770 34.72 -12.13 -0.37
CA ASN A 770 35.10 -12.02 -1.77
C ASN A 770 34.81 -13.33 -2.67
N ASP A 771 34.34 -13.22 -3.97
CA ASP A 771 34.32 -14.03 -5.28
C ASP A 771 33.17 -14.04 -6.40
N GLY A 772 31.87 -13.78 -6.15
CA GLY A 772 30.58 -14.21 -6.84
C GLY A 772 29.53 -15.22 -6.16
N ARG A 773 29.24 -15.25 -4.81
CA ARG A 773 28.12 -15.84 -3.95
C ARG A 773 27.92 -15.27 -2.45
N LEU A 774 26.83 -14.57 -2.06
CA LEU A 774 26.50 -13.55 -0.99
C LEU A 774 26.56 -13.92 0.49
N ASP A 775 26.81 -12.91 1.37
CA ASP A 775 27.09 -12.90 2.86
C ASP A 775 26.12 -12.22 3.84
N ILE A 776 25.71 -12.84 4.99
CA ILE A 776 24.44 -12.68 5.85
C ILE A 776 24.38 -11.90 7.27
N VAL A 777 23.79 -10.67 7.45
CA VAL A 777 23.96 -9.73 8.68
C VAL A 777 22.86 -9.82 9.67
N VAL A 778 23.06 -9.71 11.00
CA VAL A 778 22.16 -10.33 11.99
C VAL A 778 21.63 -9.56 13.22
N VAL A 779 22.24 -8.44 13.62
CA VAL A 779 22.19 -7.52 14.80
C VAL A 779 21.70 -8.08 16.21
N ASN A 780 22.12 -7.57 17.40
CA ASN A 780 21.84 -8.19 18.74
C ASN A 780 21.29 -7.26 19.82
N SER A 781 20.97 -7.86 20.95
CA SER A 781 20.77 -7.22 22.24
C SER A 781 21.42 -7.96 23.43
N GLY A 782 21.03 -9.22 23.69
CA GLY A 782 21.21 -9.91 24.98
C GLY A 782 22.62 -10.40 25.38
N THR A 783 23.41 -10.87 24.42
CA THR A 783 24.79 -11.35 24.59
C THR A 783 25.76 -10.18 24.72
N ASN A 784 25.35 -9.01 24.21
CA ASN A 784 26.23 -7.86 23.97
C ASN A 784 27.24 -8.12 22.86
N ASP A 785 26.97 -9.10 21.99
CA ASP A 785 27.92 -9.48 20.97
C ASP A 785 27.46 -9.53 19.50
N ILE A 786 28.28 -9.99 18.53
CA ILE A 786 28.00 -9.97 17.08
C ILE A 786 28.66 -11.09 16.29
N GLY A 787 27.98 -11.47 15.23
CA GLY A 787 28.32 -12.62 14.47
C GLY A 787 27.83 -12.64 13.03
N ILE A 788 28.71 -13.06 12.18
CA ILE A 788 28.72 -13.04 10.75
C ILE A 788 28.30 -14.39 10.23
N LEU A 789 27.74 -14.71 9.05
CA LEU A 789 27.58 -16.12 8.70
C LEU A 789 27.40 -16.52 7.22
N VAL A 790 27.79 -17.77 6.90
CA VAL A 790 28.22 -18.28 5.56
C VAL A 790 27.38 -19.35 4.90
N GLY A 791 27.18 -19.30 3.59
CA GLY A 791 26.29 -20.13 2.78
C GLY A 791 26.95 -21.28 2.03
N TYR A 792 26.15 -22.26 1.61
CA TYR A 792 26.30 -23.07 0.40
C TYR A 792 25.17 -22.81 -0.63
N GLY A 793 24.49 -21.66 -0.65
CA GLY A 793 23.54 -21.14 -1.67
C GLY A 793 22.94 -22.03 -2.78
N ASN A 794 22.54 -23.26 -2.48
CA ASN A 794 21.30 -23.89 -2.96
C ASN A 794 20.22 -23.52 -1.94
N GLY A 795 20.19 -22.21 -1.60
CA GLY A 795 20.32 -21.72 -0.22
C GLY A 795 21.31 -22.50 0.69
N SER A 796 21.16 -22.42 2.02
CA SER A 796 21.82 -23.28 3.03
C SER A 796 23.23 -22.86 3.52
N PHE A 797 23.67 -23.18 4.77
CA PHE A 797 24.67 -22.46 5.64
C PHE A 797 25.88 -23.17 6.41
N THR A 798 26.13 -23.09 7.74
CA THR A 798 27.53 -22.85 8.25
C THR A 798 28.19 -23.63 9.44
N THR A 799 29.31 -23.13 10.02
CA THR A 799 29.76 -23.12 11.47
C THR A 799 29.95 -21.64 11.97
N SER A 800 30.81 -21.14 12.93
CA SER A 800 30.76 -19.68 13.39
C SER A 800 31.91 -18.91 14.20
N ARG A 801 32.28 -17.57 14.10
CA ARG A 801 33.47 -16.82 14.77
C ARG A 801 33.33 -15.39 15.39
N ARG A 802 32.88 -15.18 16.61
CA ARG A 802 32.53 -13.81 17.11
C ARG A 802 33.66 -12.70 16.90
N TYR A 803 33.40 -11.36 16.79
CA TYR A 803 34.33 -10.16 16.59
C TYR A 803 34.23 -8.72 17.35
N SER A 804 34.23 -8.52 18.71
CA SER A 804 33.72 -7.42 19.67
C SER A 804 32.67 -6.29 19.44
N THR A 805 32.01 -5.83 20.53
CA THR A 805 31.38 -4.53 20.72
C THR A 805 32.26 -3.70 21.65
N GLY A 806 32.17 -3.77 22.99
CA GLY A 806 33.07 -2.98 23.88
C GLY A 806 33.11 -2.95 25.46
N TYR A 807 32.09 -3.21 26.31
CA TYR A 807 31.95 -2.41 27.59
C TYR A 807 30.63 -2.63 28.38
N ASN A 808 30.00 -3.82 28.37
CA ASN A 808 28.68 -4.03 29.00
C ASN A 808 27.62 -3.05 28.46
N SER A 809 27.66 -2.77 27.16
CA SER A 809 27.11 -1.54 26.61
C SER A 809 25.94 -1.71 25.63
N ASN A 810 25.28 -2.86 25.58
CA ASN A 810 24.10 -3.19 24.76
C ASN A 810 24.16 -2.73 23.27
N PRO A 811 24.30 -3.67 22.32
CA PRO A 811 24.72 -3.36 20.95
C PRO A 811 23.52 -3.20 20.01
N VAL A 812 23.68 -2.46 18.91
CA VAL A 812 22.53 -1.83 18.21
C VAL A 812 22.66 -1.52 16.71
N MET A 813 23.79 -1.12 16.11
CA MET A 813 23.83 -0.70 14.67
C MET A 813 25.03 -1.24 13.87
N ILE A 814 25.07 -1.09 12.53
CA ILE A 814 26.23 -1.32 11.63
C ILE A 814 26.09 -0.46 10.32
N VAL A 815 27.13 0.25 9.84
CA VAL A 815 27.18 1.19 8.67
C VAL A 815 28.38 1.00 7.70
N LEU A 816 28.21 0.37 6.54
CA LEU A 816 29.35 -0.02 5.68
C LEU A 816 29.94 1.06 4.73
N THR A 817 30.74 2.02 5.25
CA THR A 817 31.76 2.72 4.42
C THR A 817 33.04 3.16 5.17
N ASP A 818 34.04 3.56 4.37
CA ASP A 818 35.41 4.05 4.61
C ASP A 818 35.60 5.19 5.55
N ILE A 819 36.64 5.14 6.40
CA ILE A 819 36.90 6.22 7.37
C ILE A 819 38.35 6.64 7.62
N ASN A 820 39.33 6.07 6.93
CA ASN A 820 40.60 6.80 6.78
C ASN A 820 41.04 6.86 5.34
N ASN A 821 40.68 5.85 4.55
CA ASN A 821 40.83 5.53 3.14
C ASN A 821 42.15 4.76 2.80
N ASP A 822 42.02 3.58 2.23
CA ASP A 822 43.10 2.72 1.77
C ASP A 822 42.62 1.62 0.77
N GLY A 823 41.52 0.91 1.03
CA GLY A 823 40.72 0.22 0.00
C GLY A 823 39.88 -1.02 0.34
N GLN A 824 39.84 -1.48 1.61
CA GLN A 824 39.03 -2.66 2.02
C GLN A 824 37.81 -2.28 2.82
N ILE A 825 37.57 -2.83 4.03
CA ILE A 825 36.35 -2.61 4.80
C ILE A 825 36.61 -2.21 6.37
N ASP A 826 36.45 -0.90 6.82
CA ASP A 826 36.29 0.02 8.07
C ASP A 826 34.92 0.84 8.51
N ILE A 827 33.65 0.32 8.59
CA ILE A 827 32.40 0.79 9.32
C ILE A 827 32.61 1.50 10.70
N VAL A 828 31.47 1.89 11.30
CA VAL A 828 31.27 2.46 12.63
C VAL A 828 30.14 1.72 13.41
N VAL A 829 30.25 1.53 14.73
CA VAL A 829 29.06 1.32 15.60
C VAL A 829 28.98 2.23 16.82
N ALA A 830 27.73 2.51 17.18
CA ALA A 830 27.21 3.34 18.23
C ALA A 830 26.63 2.48 19.36
N ASN A 831 26.84 2.94 20.59
CA ASN A 831 27.04 2.03 21.69
C ASN A 831 26.09 2.35 22.84
N TYR A 832 24.97 1.63 22.92
CA TYR A 832 23.79 2.16 23.57
C TYR A 832 23.95 2.45 25.06
N VAL A 833 24.47 1.55 25.88
CA VAL A 833 24.76 1.76 27.32
C VAL A 833 26.13 2.42 27.55
N ALA A 834 26.90 2.65 26.48
CA ALA A 834 28.29 3.07 26.56
C ALA A 834 28.51 4.58 26.65
N ASN A 835 27.78 5.32 25.81
CA ASN A 835 27.93 6.76 25.58
C ASN A 835 29.15 7.15 24.69
N ASN A 836 29.28 6.47 23.54
CA ASN A 836 30.38 6.62 22.58
C ASN A 836 30.12 5.88 21.27
N ILE A 837 30.98 6.10 20.27
CA ILE A 837 31.09 5.30 19.04
C ILE A 837 32.48 4.66 18.94
N GLY A 838 32.68 3.86 17.91
CA GLY A 838 33.70 4.31 16.95
C GLY A 838 33.64 3.56 15.62
N ILE A 839 34.78 3.53 14.93
CA ILE A 839 35.14 3.56 13.52
C ILE A 839 36.17 2.44 13.07
N LEU A 840 35.97 1.11 13.02
CA LEU A 840 37.04 0.07 13.21
C LEU A 840 38.00 -0.07 12.02
N LEU A 841 38.73 -1.17 12.01
CA LEU A 841 39.98 -1.32 11.35
C LEU A 841 40.15 -2.71 10.76
N GLY A 842 40.10 -2.80 9.43
CA GLY A 842 40.15 -3.92 8.46
C GLY A 842 41.27 -4.94 8.66
N HIS A 843 41.33 -6.04 7.87
CA HIS A 843 42.57 -6.81 7.55
C HIS A 843 42.40 -8.06 6.61
N ASP A 844 43.39 -9.01 6.43
CA ASP A 844 43.67 -10.19 5.48
C ASP A 844 43.30 -11.81 5.60
N ASN A 845 42.41 -12.64 4.89
CA ASN A 845 40.92 -13.25 4.72
C ASN A 845 39.64 -13.52 5.78
N LEU A 846 38.97 -12.65 6.68
CA LEU A 846 38.55 -12.61 8.25
C LEU A 846 39.53 -12.30 9.66
N ILE A 847 40.14 -11.09 10.15
CA ILE A 847 40.98 -10.28 11.23
C ILE A 847 40.52 -8.79 11.45
N PHE A 848 40.66 -8.14 12.59
CA PHE A 848 40.71 -6.66 12.65
C PHE A 848 41.70 -6.20 13.68
N ASP A 849 41.91 -4.88 13.86
CA ASP A 849 42.71 -4.41 14.99
C ASP A 849 42.30 -3.30 16.01
N THR A 850 43.28 -2.92 16.84
CA THR A 850 43.14 -2.83 18.30
C THR A 850 42.38 -1.62 18.77
N ILE A 851 41.16 -1.86 19.16
CA ILE A 851 40.26 -0.75 19.30
C ILE A 851 40.49 0.24 20.43
N ILE A 852 40.44 1.50 20.04
CA ILE A 852 40.08 2.51 21.01
C ILE A 852 38.88 3.30 20.38
N THR A 853 38.36 4.35 20.99
CA THR A 853 36.94 4.80 20.84
C THR A 853 36.78 6.24 20.40
N TYR A 854 35.54 6.76 20.37
CA TYR A 854 35.30 8.18 20.65
C TYR A 854 34.12 8.47 21.59
N SER A 855 34.36 9.21 22.69
CA SER A 855 33.26 9.63 23.58
C SER A 855 32.36 10.65 22.92
N THR A 856 31.08 10.30 22.84
CA THR A 856 30.01 11.13 22.33
C THR A 856 29.26 11.87 23.45
N GLY A 857 29.82 11.88 24.66
CA GLY A 857 29.34 12.64 25.82
C GLY A 857 28.93 11.78 27.01
N ILE A 858 28.85 12.37 28.19
CA ILE A 858 28.47 11.62 29.41
C ILE A 858 26.96 11.33 29.38
N ASN A 859 26.57 10.05 29.49
CA ASN A 859 25.20 9.56 29.34
C ASN A 859 24.56 9.82 27.96
N SER A 860 25.35 9.92 26.88
CA SER A 860 24.86 10.18 25.53
C SER A 860 24.10 9.01 24.86
N LYS A 861 24.42 7.75 25.20
CA LYS A 861 23.81 6.51 24.68
C LYS A 861 23.58 6.50 23.16
N PRO A 862 24.61 6.57 22.31
CA PRO A 862 24.37 6.60 20.88
C PRO A 862 23.83 5.28 20.33
N GLN A 863 23.11 5.42 19.23
CA GLN A 863 22.39 4.33 18.56
C GLN A 863 22.87 4.09 17.13
N SER A 864 23.27 5.14 16.38
CA SER A 864 23.69 5.00 14.98
C SER A 864 24.68 6.07 14.54
N LEU A 865 25.12 5.94 13.28
CA LEU A 865 26.31 6.54 12.70
C LEU A 865 26.19 6.84 11.19
N ALA A 866 26.91 7.86 10.76
CA ALA A 866 27.05 8.24 9.36
C ALA A 866 28.36 9.01 9.12
N ILE A 867 28.82 9.03 7.87
CA ILE A 867 30.25 9.02 7.54
C ILE A 867 30.51 9.83 6.27
N GLY A 868 31.49 10.73 6.27
CA GLY A 868 31.90 11.45 5.06
C GLY A 868 32.78 12.67 5.37
N ASP A 869 33.34 13.33 4.36
CA ASP A 869 34.15 14.53 4.53
C ASP A 869 33.27 15.80 4.82
N PHE A 870 33.22 16.27 6.07
CA PHE A 870 32.46 17.48 6.47
C PHE A 870 33.32 18.76 6.47
N ASP A 871 34.62 18.63 6.21
CA ASP A 871 35.67 19.65 6.40
C ASP A 871 36.36 20.05 5.07
N ASN A 872 36.22 19.20 4.05
CA ASN A 872 36.80 19.26 2.70
C ASN A 872 38.33 19.16 2.67
N ASP A 873 38.96 18.47 3.62
CA ASP A 873 40.41 18.18 3.58
C ASP A 873 40.79 16.88 2.83
N GLY A 874 39.79 16.07 2.45
CA GLY A 874 39.96 14.79 1.76
C GLY A 874 40.04 13.57 2.69
N GLN A 875 39.93 13.78 4.00
CA GLN A 875 39.75 12.71 4.98
C GLN A 875 38.28 12.56 5.36
N ILE A 876 37.97 11.50 6.12
CA ILE A 876 36.57 11.18 6.42
C ILE A 876 36.28 11.47 7.88
N ASP A 877 35.18 12.20 8.07
CA ASP A 877 34.61 12.61 9.34
C ASP A 877 33.39 11.75 9.68
N ILE A 878 32.87 11.90 10.91
CA ILE A 878 31.77 11.07 11.42
C ILE A 878 30.75 11.86 12.20
N ALA A 879 29.49 11.54 11.93
CA ALA A 879 28.30 11.99 12.63
C ALA A 879 27.70 10.86 13.47
N VAL A 880 27.26 11.17 14.70
CA VAL A 880 26.69 10.18 15.64
C VAL A 880 25.32 10.59 16.18
N ALA A 881 24.32 9.70 16.14
CA ALA A 881 23.03 9.87 16.84
C ALA A 881 23.13 9.50 18.34
N ASN A 882 22.90 10.43 19.28
CA ASN A 882 22.98 10.22 20.74
C ASN A 882 21.65 10.24 21.51
N TYR A 883 21.04 9.06 21.71
CA TYR A 883 19.71 8.87 22.30
C TYR A 883 19.49 9.56 23.66
N ARG A 884 20.44 9.57 24.61
CA ARG A 884 20.20 10.17 25.95
C ARG A 884 20.72 11.58 26.17
N THR A 885 21.66 12.08 25.37
CA THR A 885 22.00 13.52 25.39
C THR A 885 21.15 14.35 24.44
N SER A 886 20.39 13.72 23.53
CA SER A 886 19.51 14.43 22.59
C SER A 886 20.31 15.34 21.65
N SER A 887 21.35 14.75 21.07
CA SER A 887 22.41 15.46 20.32
C SER A 887 22.98 14.61 19.21
N ILE A 888 23.67 15.25 18.26
CA ILE A 888 24.71 14.59 17.47
C ILE A 888 26.11 14.93 17.99
N SER A 889 27.08 14.09 17.62
CA SER A 889 28.51 14.34 17.79
C SER A 889 29.17 14.31 16.43
N ILE A 890 29.94 15.35 16.10
CA ILE A 890 30.77 15.45 14.92
C ILE A 890 32.21 15.20 15.33
N PHE A 891 32.85 14.25 14.67
CA PHE A 891 34.27 13.96 14.78
C PHE A 891 34.90 14.23 13.43
N LEU A 892 35.74 15.27 13.34
CA LEU A 892 36.55 15.50 12.15
C LEU A 892 37.76 14.58 12.20
N GLY A 893 38.03 13.86 11.12
CA GLY A 893 39.11 12.92 10.97
C GLY A 893 40.46 13.58 10.74
N TYR A 894 41.44 12.73 10.46
CA TYR A 894 42.79 13.08 10.02
C TYR A 894 43.30 11.95 9.13
N GLN A 895 44.38 12.22 8.40
CA GLN A 895 45.07 11.29 7.48
C GLN A 895 45.72 10.06 8.16
N ASN A 896 45.28 9.72 9.37
CA ASN A 896 45.79 8.62 10.17
C ASN A 896 44.71 7.99 11.07
N GLY A 897 43.45 7.92 10.61
CA GLY A 897 42.33 7.30 11.33
C GLY A 897 42.01 7.85 12.71
N ASN A 898 42.61 8.99 13.06
CA ASN A 898 42.43 9.67 14.33
C ASN A 898 41.56 10.90 14.14
N PHE A 899 40.73 11.18 15.13
CA PHE A 899 39.73 12.23 15.07
C PHE A 899 39.93 13.27 16.16
N THR A 900 39.43 14.47 15.86
CA THR A 900 39.23 15.58 16.79
C THR A 900 38.33 15.17 17.99
N THR A 901 38.40 15.93 19.08
CA THR A 901 37.41 15.80 20.16
C THR A 901 36.06 16.33 19.69
N GLN A 902 34.98 15.54 19.84
CA GLN A 902 33.66 15.90 19.32
C GLN A 902 33.23 17.36 19.48
N VAL A 903 32.70 17.92 18.39
CA VAL A 903 31.79 19.05 18.44
C VAL A 903 30.37 18.48 18.53
N SER A 904 29.57 18.87 19.52
CA SER A 904 28.23 18.32 19.72
C SER A 904 27.13 19.35 19.48
N TYR A 905 26.12 18.95 18.70
CA TYR A 905 24.99 19.77 18.30
C TYR A 905 23.69 19.16 18.85
N SER A 906 22.75 19.98 19.33
CA SER A 906 21.50 19.51 19.95
C SER A 906 20.45 19.16 18.88
N THR A 907 19.83 17.98 18.96
CA THR A 907 18.67 17.62 18.12
C THR A 907 17.32 18.00 18.74
N GLY A 908 17.28 18.29 20.05
CA GLY A 908 16.07 18.80 20.72
C GLY A 908 16.06 18.48 22.21
N TYR A 909 15.11 19.02 22.98
CA TYR A 909 14.98 18.61 24.39
C TYR A 909 14.22 17.28 24.47
N GLN A 910 14.93 16.20 24.85
CA GLN A 910 14.39 14.83 24.91
C GLN A 910 13.96 14.28 23.54
N SER A 911 14.71 14.61 22.48
CA SER A 911 14.50 14.11 21.13
C SER A 911 14.82 12.61 20.99
N TRP A 912 15.91 12.17 21.62
CA TRP A 912 16.40 10.78 21.59
C TRP A 912 16.77 10.28 20.18
N PRO A 913 17.77 10.88 19.50
CA PRO A 913 18.23 10.44 18.18
C PRO A 913 18.69 8.98 18.21
N TYR A 914 18.15 8.22 17.27
CA TYR A 914 18.29 6.77 17.16
C TYR A 914 19.01 6.38 15.87
N SER A 915 18.73 7.05 14.74
CA SER A 915 19.54 6.88 13.54
C SER A 915 20.05 8.16 12.89
N ILE A 916 21.04 8.04 12.01
CA ILE A 916 21.70 9.16 11.32
C ILE A 916 22.22 8.74 9.93
N THR A 917 22.22 9.67 8.98
CA THR A 917 22.71 9.53 7.60
C THR A 917 23.27 10.88 7.10
N VAL A 918 23.84 10.90 5.89
CA VAL A 918 24.60 12.03 5.31
C VAL A 918 24.24 12.27 3.84
N GLY A 919 24.45 13.49 3.36
CA GLY A 919 24.29 13.85 1.95
C GLY A 919 24.49 15.35 1.72
N ASP A 920 24.68 15.79 0.47
CA ASP A 920 24.51 17.20 0.12
C ASP A 920 23.01 17.47 -0.10
N PHE A 921 22.31 17.94 0.94
CA PHE A 921 20.87 18.19 0.91
C PHE A 921 20.52 19.60 0.41
N ASN A 922 21.52 20.45 0.19
CA ASN A 922 21.35 21.85 -0.20
C ASN A 922 22.04 22.24 -1.53
N ARG A 923 22.63 21.26 -2.22
CA ARG A 923 23.34 21.36 -3.51
C ARG A 923 24.51 22.37 -3.50
N ASP A 924 25.13 22.62 -2.35
CA ASP A 924 26.32 23.50 -2.21
C ASP A 924 27.67 22.77 -2.16
N ASN A 925 27.65 21.45 -2.42
CA ASN A 925 28.80 20.55 -2.52
C ASN A 925 29.57 20.40 -1.18
N GLN A 926 28.87 20.51 -0.05
CA GLN A 926 29.37 20.18 1.28
C GLN A 926 28.42 19.14 1.90
N LEU A 927 28.94 18.24 2.74
CA LEU A 927 28.11 17.22 3.37
C LEU A 927 27.29 17.78 4.55
N ASP A 928 25.98 17.58 4.46
CA ASP A 928 24.97 17.78 5.48
C ASP A 928 24.68 16.46 6.22
N ILE A 929 23.94 16.53 7.34
CA ILE A 929 23.62 15.39 8.21
C ILE A 929 22.13 15.37 8.55
N ALA A 930 21.53 14.18 8.56
CA ALA A 930 20.14 13.95 8.97
C ALA A 930 20.06 12.88 10.08
N THR A 931 19.25 13.07 11.13
CA THR A 931 19.11 12.10 12.24
C THR A 931 17.68 11.97 12.78
N GLY A 932 17.14 10.76 12.87
CA GLY A 932 15.79 10.46 13.39
C GLY A 932 15.72 10.37 14.91
N ASN A 933 14.76 11.05 15.54
CA ASN A 933 14.59 11.27 16.98
C ASN A 933 13.41 10.51 17.60
N PHE A 934 13.69 9.37 18.24
CA PHE A 934 12.76 8.40 18.82
C PHE A 934 11.66 8.94 19.76
N ASN A 935 11.86 10.07 20.45
CA ASN A 935 10.91 10.57 21.44
C ASN A 935 10.32 11.95 21.09
N MET A 936 10.88 12.66 20.10
CA MET A 936 10.25 13.87 19.54
C MET A 936 9.54 13.63 18.21
N ASN A 937 9.74 12.46 17.58
CA ASN A 937 9.03 12.04 16.37
C ASN A 937 9.33 12.96 15.18
N ASP A 938 10.61 13.30 15.01
CA ASP A 938 11.14 14.14 13.94
C ASP A 938 12.52 13.67 13.48
N VAL A 939 12.93 14.10 12.28
CA VAL A 939 14.32 14.07 11.83
C VAL A 939 14.92 15.46 12.02
N SER A 940 16.13 15.53 12.58
CA SER A 940 16.94 16.74 12.65
C SER A 940 17.93 16.80 11.50
N ILE A 941 17.93 17.93 10.77
CA ILE A 941 18.84 18.25 9.69
C ILE A 941 19.86 19.29 10.17
N PHE A 942 21.12 19.08 9.80
CA PHE A 942 22.25 19.96 10.06
C PHE A 942 22.96 20.23 8.73
N LEU A 943 22.86 21.46 8.22
CA LEU A 943 23.56 21.84 6.99
C LEU A 943 25.03 22.14 7.28
N GLY A 944 25.94 21.57 6.50
CA GLY A 944 27.38 21.74 6.61
C GLY A 944 27.85 23.13 6.20
N HIS A 945 29.09 23.46 6.55
CA HIS A 945 29.79 24.66 6.09
C HIS A 945 31.17 24.35 5.48
N GLY A 946 31.46 23.07 5.17
CA GLY A 946 32.73 22.66 4.55
C GLY A 946 33.96 23.06 5.37
N ASN A 947 33.83 22.90 6.70
CA ASN A 947 34.89 23.17 7.69
C ASN A 947 34.58 22.46 9.04
N GLY A 948 33.82 21.37 9.00
CA GLY A 948 33.44 20.59 10.17
C GLY A 948 32.47 21.29 11.15
N ASN A 949 31.89 22.42 10.75
CA ASN A 949 30.87 23.13 11.53
C ASN A 949 29.54 23.17 10.78
N PHE A 950 28.45 23.08 11.53
CA PHE A 950 27.09 23.01 11.00
C PHE A 950 26.22 24.21 11.38
N ALA A 951 25.19 24.43 10.56
CA ALA A 951 24.13 25.40 10.76
C ALA A 951 23.29 25.13 12.03
N SER A 952 22.31 26.00 12.27
CA SER A 952 21.30 25.74 13.31
C SER A 952 20.36 24.62 12.86
N VAL A 953 20.11 23.65 13.74
CA VAL A 953 19.26 22.49 13.46
C VAL A 953 17.87 22.90 12.94
N MET A 954 17.43 22.22 11.89
CA MET A 954 16.04 22.22 11.42
C MET A 954 15.43 20.87 11.76
N THR A 955 14.14 20.80 12.11
CA THR A 955 13.50 19.50 12.35
C THR A 955 12.19 19.34 11.59
N PHE A 956 11.98 18.13 11.08
CA PHE A 956 10.87 17.73 10.21
C PHE A 956 10.20 16.51 10.84
N SER A 957 8.95 16.64 11.30
CA SER A 957 8.27 15.55 12.01
C SER A 957 8.05 14.34 11.10
N THR A 958 8.13 13.12 11.66
CA THR A 958 7.76 11.86 10.97
C THR A 958 6.40 11.30 11.46
N GLY A 959 5.59 12.13 12.14
CA GLY A 959 4.24 11.81 12.62
C GLY A 959 4.14 11.58 14.13
N ASP A 960 3.06 12.03 14.77
CA ASP A 960 2.90 11.96 16.24
C ASP A 960 3.03 10.53 16.78
N GLY A 961 4.08 10.30 17.59
CA GLY A 961 4.37 9.00 18.20
C GLY A 961 5.16 8.02 17.34
N SER A 962 5.77 8.48 16.23
CA SER A 962 6.46 7.62 15.27
C SER A 962 7.65 6.85 15.84
N ALA A 963 8.44 7.48 16.70
CA ALA A 963 9.68 6.96 17.26
C ALA A 963 10.68 6.39 16.22
N PRO A 964 11.38 7.25 15.46
CA PRO A 964 12.45 6.85 14.54
C PRO A 964 13.48 5.89 15.15
N GLU A 965 13.82 4.80 14.44
CA GLU A 965 14.89 3.83 14.76
C GLU A 965 15.97 3.67 13.67
N PHE A 966 15.70 3.92 12.38
CA PHE A 966 16.71 3.95 11.29
C PHE A 966 16.55 5.20 10.41
N VAL A 967 17.59 5.58 9.65
CA VAL A 967 17.52 6.55 8.53
C VAL A 967 18.61 6.25 7.50
N GLU A 968 18.37 6.59 6.23
CA GLU A 968 19.29 6.39 5.11
C GLU A 968 19.00 7.41 3.99
N ALA A 969 19.97 7.81 3.16
CA ALA A 969 19.80 8.89 2.20
C ALA A 969 20.29 8.55 0.79
N HIS A 970 19.40 8.71 -0.20
CA HIS A 970 19.60 8.47 -1.62
C HIS A 970 18.71 9.40 -2.45
N ASP A 971 18.96 9.49 -3.76
CA ASP A 971 18.08 10.16 -4.72
C ASP A 971 16.92 9.21 -5.07
N PHE A 972 15.92 9.15 -4.18
CA PHE A 972 14.77 8.23 -4.32
C PHE A 972 13.77 8.67 -5.41
N ASN A 973 14.01 9.81 -6.07
CA ASN A 973 13.11 10.36 -7.08
C ASN A 973 13.76 10.69 -8.44
N ASN A 974 15.06 10.42 -8.60
CA ASN A 974 15.85 10.66 -9.80
C ASN A 974 15.90 12.13 -10.28
N ASP A 975 15.63 13.13 -9.42
CA ASP A 975 15.81 14.57 -9.74
C ASP A 975 17.22 15.11 -9.47
N GLY A 976 18.08 14.29 -8.85
CA GLY A 976 19.46 14.60 -8.49
C GLY A 976 19.62 15.32 -7.15
N ILE A 977 18.62 15.30 -6.27
CA ILE A 977 18.67 15.76 -4.88
C ILE A 977 18.68 14.52 -3.97
N LEU A 978 19.33 14.61 -2.81
CA LEU A 978 19.28 13.52 -1.82
C LEU A 978 18.08 13.69 -0.89
N ASP A 979 17.28 12.62 -0.83
CA ASP A 979 16.15 12.39 0.05
C ASP A 979 16.59 11.52 1.26
N ILE A 980 15.71 11.29 2.24
CA ILE A 980 16.05 10.54 3.48
C ILE A 980 14.96 9.54 3.87
N ALA A 981 15.18 8.23 3.69
CA ALA A 981 14.42 7.14 4.29
C ALA A 981 14.62 7.07 5.83
N VAL A 982 13.65 6.56 6.60
CA VAL A 982 13.59 6.67 8.08
C VAL A 982 12.72 5.57 8.71
N ALA A 983 13.25 4.51 9.31
CA ALA A 983 12.43 3.59 10.13
C ALA A 983 11.92 4.25 11.41
N ASN A 984 10.72 3.87 11.85
CA ASN A 984 9.97 4.40 12.98
C ASN A 984 9.25 3.25 13.72
N SER A 985 9.64 2.88 14.95
CA SER A 985 9.10 1.70 15.66
C SER A 985 7.94 1.97 16.63
N GLY A 986 7.58 3.24 16.84
CA GLY A 986 6.44 3.66 17.65
C GLY A 986 5.15 3.69 16.84
N THR A 987 5.23 4.11 15.58
CA THR A 987 4.18 3.93 14.56
C THR A 987 4.33 2.65 13.75
N ASN A 988 5.51 2.04 13.78
CA ASN A 988 5.93 0.90 12.97
C ASN A 988 5.73 1.16 11.48
N ASN A 989 6.62 1.97 10.91
CA ASN A 989 6.71 2.30 9.49
C ASN A 989 8.13 2.74 9.09
N ILE A 990 8.39 3.04 7.81
CA ILE A 990 9.54 3.87 7.37
C ILE A 990 9.08 5.13 6.61
N VAL A 991 9.68 6.34 6.76
CA VAL A 991 9.41 7.52 5.88
C VAL A 991 10.62 7.88 5.02
N VAL A 992 10.49 8.03 3.71
CA VAL A 992 11.32 8.98 2.95
C VAL A 992 10.97 10.41 3.36
N LEU A 993 11.92 11.34 3.28
CA LEU A 993 11.75 12.78 3.36
C LEU A 993 12.34 13.37 2.08
N PHE A 994 11.54 14.05 1.27
CA PHE A 994 11.97 14.53 -0.05
C PHE A 994 12.65 15.89 0.05
N GLY A 995 13.88 15.99 -0.46
CA GLY A 995 14.72 17.19 -0.39
C GLY A 995 14.38 18.21 -1.48
N PHE A 996 14.33 19.49 -1.12
CA PHE A 996 14.17 20.57 -2.12
C PHE A 996 15.49 21.11 -2.68
N GLY A 997 16.63 20.55 -2.27
CA GLY A 997 17.95 21.02 -2.70
C GLY A 997 18.30 22.39 -2.14
N ASP A 998 17.69 22.77 -1.01
CA ASP A 998 18.04 23.94 -0.19
C ASP A 998 18.20 23.59 1.30
N GLY A 999 18.27 22.29 1.62
CA GLY A 999 18.31 21.75 2.98
C GLY A 999 16.95 21.66 3.67
N SER A 1000 15.85 22.09 3.03
CA SER A 1000 14.50 21.84 3.51
C SER A 1000 13.89 20.59 2.87
N PHE A 1001 13.05 19.90 3.66
CA PHE A 1001 12.43 18.64 3.27
C PHE A 1001 10.92 18.73 3.34
N LEU A 1002 10.26 18.11 2.37
CA LEU A 1002 8.88 17.69 2.51
C LEU A 1002 8.88 16.36 3.27
N LEU A 1003 8.23 16.31 4.45
CA LEU A 1003 7.91 15.04 5.09
C LEU A 1003 7.29 14.15 4.03
N GLY A 1004 7.89 12.99 3.78
CA GLY A 1004 7.29 11.98 2.96
C GLY A 1004 6.30 11.14 3.77
N THR A 1005 5.66 10.25 3.05
CA THR A 1005 4.63 9.33 3.48
C THR A 1005 5.36 8.23 4.33
N ALA A 1006 4.69 7.48 5.20
CA ALA A 1006 5.26 6.54 6.19
C ALA A 1006 4.79 5.09 6.02
N TYR A 1007 5.64 4.29 5.40
CA TYR A 1007 5.38 2.92 5.05
C TYR A 1007 5.38 1.92 6.21
N ARG A 1008 4.19 1.68 6.71
CA ARG A 1008 3.77 0.82 7.82
C ARG A 1008 4.23 -0.65 7.88
N THR A 1009 5.30 -1.07 8.61
CA THR A 1009 5.93 -2.44 8.57
C THR A 1009 5.52 -3.46 9.68
N GLY A 1010 5.34 -4.78 9.39
CA GLY A 1010 4.99 -5.95 10.26
C GLY A 1010 4.16 -5.81 11.57
N VAL A 1011 2.92 -6.34 11.71
CA VAL A 1011 2.12 -6.30 12.99
C VAL A 1011 2.92 -6.55 14.31
N GLY A 1012 3.30 -5.48 15.03
CA GLY A 1012 4.20 -5.54 16.19
C GLY A 1012 5.69 -5.64 15.82
N SER A 1013 6.15 -4.91 14.80
CA SER A 1013 7.45 -5.13 14.14
C SER A 1013 8.66 -4.55 14.81
N GLY A 1014 8.68 -3.26 15.09
CA GLY A 1014 9.92 -2.51 15.23
C GLY A 1014 10.82 -2.61 13.98
N PRO A 1015 10.54 -1.89 12.89
CA PRO A 1015 11.53 -1.68 11.83
C PRO A 1015 12.74 -0.97 12.43
N TYR A 1016 13.93 -1.41 12.04
CA TYR A 1016 15.15 -1.12 12.76
C TYR A 1016 16.36 -0.93 11.83
N ALA A 1017 16.40 -1.51 10.63
CA ALA A 1017 17.36 -1.09 9.60
C ALA A 1017 16.81 -1.08 8.19
N LEU A 1018 17.60 -0.48 7.29
CA LEU A 1018 17.37 -0.36 5.87
C LEU A 1018 18.63 -0.76 5.06
N ALA A 1019 18.52 -0.95 3.73
CA ALA A 1019 19.58 -0.73 2.73
C ALA A 1019 19.03 -0.75 1.30
N ILE A 1020 19.87 -0.50 0.28
CA ILE A 1020 19.42 0.14 -0.96
C ILE A 1020 20.07 -0.44 -2.22
N GLY A 1021 19.29 -0.67 -3.29
CA GLY A 1021 19.79 -1.04 -4.63
C GLY A 1021 18.68 -1.28 -5.66
N ASP A 1022 18.96 -2.05 -6.70
CA ASP A 1022 18.06 -2.28 -7.86
C ASP A 1022 17.82 -3.80 -8.01
N PHE A 1023 16.70 -4.31 -7.49
CA PHE A 1023 16.39 -5.74 -7.44
C PHE A 1023 15.65 -6.25 -8.68
N ASP A 1024 14.99 -5.38 -9.44
CA ASP A 1024 14.21 -5.75 -10.63
C ASP A 1024 14.87 -5.39 -11.98
N ASN A 1025 16.00 -4.67 -11.93
CA ASN A 1025 16.77 -4.12 -13.06
C ASN A 1025 16.06 -2.99 -13.84
N ASP A 1026 15.14 -2.24 -13.22
CA ASP A 1026 14.53 -1.05 -13.85
C ASP A 1026 15.40 0.23 -13.78
N SER A 1027 16.51 0.19 -13.02
CA SER A 1027 17.47 1.30 -12.77
C SER A 1027 17.03 2.34 -11.74
N GLN A 1028 16.22 1.96 -10.75
CA GLN A 1028 15.83 2.81 -9.61
C GLN A 1028 16.34 2.23 -8.27
N LEU A 1029 16.01 2.87 -7.14
CA LEU A 1029 16.63 2.58 -5.83
C LEU A 1029 15.62 2.14 -4.78
N ASP A 1030 15.52 0.83 -4.67
CA ASP A 1030 14.70 0.05 -3.76
C ASP A 1030 15.21 0.15 -2.31
N ILE A 1031 14.36 -0.08 -1.30
CA ILE A 1031 14.78 -0.18 0.12
C ILE A 1031 14.48 -1.57 0.68
N ALA A 1032 15.49 -2.28 1.15
CA ALA A 1032 15.31 -3.44 1.98
C ALA A 1032 15.08 -3.05 3.48
N VAL A 1033 14.13 -3.62 4.27
CA VAL A 1033 13.69 -3.08 5.59
C VAL A 1033 13.36 -4.06 6.69
N ALA A 1034 13.89 -3.76 7.87
CA ALA A 1034 14.38 -4.83 8.66
C ALA A 1034 13.74 -4.81 10.05
N ASN A 1035 12.93 -5.81 10.35
CA ASN A 1035 11.92 -5.74 11.41
C ASN A 1035 12.20 -6.72 12.54
N ALA A 1036 11.99 -6.27 13.76
CA ALA A 1036 12.59 -6.83 14.95
C ALA A 1036 11.80 -7.88 15.74
N GLN A 1037 10.48 -7.79 15.69
CA GLN A 1037 9.59 -8.35 16.72
C GLN A 1037 8.37 -9.07 16.12
N SER A 1038 7.87 -8.56 14.98
CA SER A 1038 7.24 -9.37 13.93
C SER A 1038 8.23 -10.41 13.41
N ASN A 1039 9.47 -9.92 13.30
CA ASN A 1039 10.59 -10.44 12.59
C ASN A 1039 10.31 -10.35 11.07
N ASP A 1040 11.15 -9.63 10.32
CA ASP A 1040 11.13 -9.55 8.84
C ASP A 1040 12.45 -8.95 8.26
N ILE A 1041 12.78 -9.17 6.97
CA ILE A 1041 13.31 -8.08 6.08
C ILE A 1041 12.32 -7.87 4.99
N GLY A 1042 12.05 -6.62 4.64
CA GLY A 1042 11.37 -5.99 3.51
C GLY A 1042 12.22 -5.65 2.31
N ILE A 1043 11.66 -5.48 1.11
CA ILE A 1043 12.15 -4.90 -0.17
C ILE A 1043 10.95 -4.06 -0.61
N PHE A 1044 11.08 -2.77 -0.47
CA PHE A 1044 10.35 -1.78 -1.21
C PHE A 1044 11.05 -1.60 -2.56
N LEU A 1045 10.61 -2.22 -3.66
CA LEU A 1045 11.06 -1.81 -5.01
C LEU A 1045 10.67 -0.33 -5.29
N ALA A 1046 11.29 0.35 -6.25
CA ALA A 1046 11.09 1.79 -6.49
C ALA A 1046 10.65 2.13 -7.93
N TYR A 1047 9.45 2.70 -8.12
CA TYR A 1047 8.91 3.09 -9.43
C TYR A 1047 8.71 4.62 -9.53
N GLY A 1048 9.53 5.28 -10.35
CA GLY A 1048 9.45 6.73 -10.60
C GLY A 1048 10.01 7.60 -9.47
N THR A 1049 9.18 7.91 -8.46
CA THR A 1049 9.51 8.88 -7.40
C THR A 1049 9.39 8.37 -5.97
N GLU A 1050 8.98 7.10 -5.81
CA GLU A 1050 8.63 6.46 -4.54
C GLU A 1050 8.95 4.96 -4.60
N LEU A 1051 8.62 4.26 -3.51
CA LEU A 1051 8.74 2.81 -3.38
C LEU A 1051 7.40 2.21 -2.87
N TYR A 1052 6.67 1.31 -3.57
CA TYR A 1052 5.46 0.61 -3.04
C TYR A 1052 5.83 -0.15 -1.78
N ALA A 1053 4.83 -0.49 -0.99
CA ALA A 1053 5.06 -1.09 0.29
C ALA A 1053 4.24 -2.35 0.39
N GLY A 1054 3.90 -2.98 -0.74
CA GLY A 1054 3.78 -4.41 -0.66
C GLY A 1054 5.07 -5.07 -0.26
N ILE A 1055 6.12 -4.27 0.00
CA ILE A 1055 7.38 -4.52 0.70
C ILE A 1055 7.48 -5.99 0.71
N THR A 1056 8.01 -6.55 -0.34
CA THR A 1056 8.26 -7.95 -0.29
C THR A 1056 9.14 -8.17 0.96
N SER A 1057 8.67 -8.78 2.07
CA SER A 1057 9.35 -8.77 3.40
C SER A 1057 9.56 -10.01 4.33
N TYR A 1058 10.31 -11.04 3.92
CA TYR A 1058 10.26 -12.42 4.44
C TYR A 1058 10.03 -12.64 5.99
N SER A 1059 9.04 -13.50 6.44
CA SER A 1059 8.82 -14.02 7.86
C SER A 1059 8.28 -15.53 8.15
N MET A 1060 8.84 -16.74 8.67
CA MET A 1060 10.20 -17.45 8.96
C MET A 1060 10.46 -18.53 10.03
N GLY A 1061 11.41 -18.22 10.90
CA GLY A 1061 11.78 -19.08 11.99
C GLY A 1061 11.63 -18.22 13.18
N LEU A 1062 10.42 -18.25 13.71
CA LEU A 1062 10.07 -18.01 15.10
C LEU A 1062 11.29 -17.58 15.96
N GLU A 1063 11.38 -16.36 16.53
CA GLU A 1063 12.50 -15.69 17.27
C GLU A 1063 13.83 -15.53 16.49
N SER A 1064 13.78 -15.68 15.17
CA SER A 1064 14.77 -15.18 14.20
C SER A 1064 15.18 -13.74 14.47
N GLN A 1065 14.25 -12.94 15.02
CA GLN A 1065 14.22 -11.48 15.29
C GLN A 1065 14.98 -10.52 14.33
N PRO A 1066 15.62 -10.96 13.23
CA PRO A 1066 16.46 -10.17 12.32
C PRO A 1066 17.74 -9.37 12.85
N HIS A 1067 18.53 -8.45 12.16
CA HIS A 1067 19.41 -7.25 12.64
C HIS A 1067 19.93 -5.93 11.82
N SER A 1068 20.50 -5.88 10.57
CA SER A 1068 20.76 -4.63 9.69
C SER A 1068 20.25 -4.70 8.18
N VAL A 1069 20.72 -4.07 7.05
CA VAL A 1069 20.52 -4.53 5.58
C VAL A 1069 21.65 -4.12 4.55
N ALA A 1070 21.81 -4.75 3.33
CA ALA A 1070 22.68 -4.40 2.13
C ALA A 1070 22.51 -5.36 0.86
N ILE A 1071 23.38 -5.46 -0.21
CA ILE A 1071 23.15 -6.25 -1.52
C ILE A 1071 24.43 -6.81 -2.30
N GLU A 1072 24.38 -7.76 -3.30
CA GLU A 1072 25.41 -8.05 -4.43
C GLU A 1072 24.91 -9.04 -5.60
N ASP A 1073 25.71 -9.79 -6.44
CA ASP A 1073 25.31 -10.85 -7.47
C ASP A 1073 26.09 -12.21 -7.35
N LEU A 1074 25.39 -13.36 -7.43
CA LEU A 1074 25.93 -14.71 -7.12
C LEU A 1074 25.99 -15.74 -8.22
N ASN A 1075 25.14 -15.62 -9.21
CA ASN A 1075 25.10 -16.56 -10.33
C ASN A 1075 26.10 -16.11 -11.38
N ASN A 1076 26.61 -14.88 -11.24
CA ASN A 1076 27.08 -14.05 -12.33
C ASN A 1076 25.93 -13.94 -13.35
N ASP A 1077 24.81 -13.49 -12.79
CA ASP A 1077 23.43 -13.63 -13.24
C ASP A 1077 22.93 -12.43 -14.04
N GLY A 1078 23.29 -11.26 -13.51
CA GLY A 1078 22.76 -9.94 -13.84
C GLY A 1078 21.69 -9.38 -12.89
N LEU A 1079 21.36 -10.03 -11.78
CA LEU A 1079 20.32 -9.58 -10.82
C LEU A 1079 20.90 -9.43 -9.40
N SER A 1080 20.16 -8.76 -8.51
CA SER A 1080 20.69 -8.20 -7.26
C SER A 1080 20.13 -8.87 -6.01
N ASP A 1081 21.01 -9.12 -5.06
CA ASP A 1081 20.86 -10.24 -4.13
C ASP A 1081 20.78 -9.74 -2.67
N ILE A 1082 20.03 -10.37 -1.74
CA ILE A 1082 20.00 -10.02 -0.28
C ILE A 1082 20.17 -11.25 0.57
N VAL A 1083 20.45 -11.18 1.88
CA VAL A 1083 21.04 -12.34 2.56
C VAL A 1083 20.91 -12.18 4.08
N VAL A 1084 20.20 -13.11 4.76
CA VAL A 1084 19.34 -12.78 5.92
C VAL A 1084 19.53 -13.68 7.17
N ALA A 1085 19.72 -13.00 8.31
CA ALA A 1085 20.53 -13.47 9.43
C ALA A 1085 20.08 -13.18 10.89
N ASN A 1086 20.09 -14.17 11.79
CA ASN A 1086 18.88 -14.30 12.64
C ASN A 1086 19.05 -14.65 14.14
N TYR A 1087 20.16 -14.30 14.82
CA TYR A 1087 20.66 -14.51 16.21
C TYR A 1087 20.08 -15.54 17.25
N GLY A 1088 19.02 -16.33 17.06
CA GLY A 1088 18.44 -17.19 18.13
C GLY A 1088 18.92 -18.67 18.36
N THR A 1089 19.01 -19.59 17.35
CA THR A 1089 19.20 -21.10 17.51
C THR A 1089 20.35 -21.99 16.83
N ASP A 1090 21.37 -21.54 16.07
CA ASP A 1090 22.60 -22.14 15.43
C ASP A 1090 22.77 -22.28 13.85
N ASN A 1091 22.36 -21.34 12.97
CA ASN A 1091 22.33 -21.39 11.45
C ASN A 1091 22.25 -19.94 10.82
N VAL A 1092 22.17 -19.75 9.49
CA VAL A 1092 21.73 -18.52 8.71
C VAL A 1092 21.03 -18.89 7.39
N GLY A 1093 20.63 -17.92 6.56
CA GLY A 1093 19.93 -18.18 5.30
C GLY A 1093 20.19 -17.15 4.18
N ILE A 1094 20.26 -17.63 2.93
CA ILE A 1094 20.73 -16.82 1.78
C ILE A 1094 19.66 -15.88 1.21
N LEU A 1095 19.90 -15.10 0.13
CA LEU A 1095 19.03 -14.76 -1.05
C LEU A 1095 19.92 -14.32 -2.27
N LEU A 1096 19.60 -14.63 -3.55
CA LEU A 1096 20.48 -14.37 -4.75
C LEU A 1096 19.76 -13.55 -5.86
N GLY A 1097 19.94 -13.74 -7.20
CA GLY A 1097 19.46 -12.87 -8.34
C GLY A 1097 18.34 -13.37 -9.34
N HIS A 1098 17.05 -12.92 -9.31
CA HIS A 1098 15.98 -13.25 -10.30
C HIS A 1098 14.97 -12.12 -10.63
N SER A 1099 14.26 -12.32 -11.73
CA SER A 1099 13.50 -11.30 -12.47
C SER A 1099 12.39 -10.59 -11.68
N TYR A 1100 12.25 -9.29 -11.94
CA TYR A 1100 11.18 -8.39 -11.47
C TYR A 1100 11.19 -8.10 -9.97
N GLY A 1101 12.24 -8.48 -9.26
CA GLY A 1101 12.13 -8.64 -7.84
C GLY A 1101 10.90 -9.51 -7.49
N GLY A 1102 10.97 -10.84 -7.68
CA GLY A 1102 10.57 -11.84 -6.65
C GLY A 1102 11.85 -12.30 -5.88
N PHE A 1103 11.90 -13.09 -4.77
CA PHE A 1103 13.21 -13.71 -4.32
C PHE A 1103 12.92 -15.19 -3.99
N ASN A 1104 13.80 -16.11 -4.36
CA ASN A 1104 13.83 -17.57 -4.09
C ASN A 1104 13.77 -18.05 -2.59
N SER A 1105 14.51 -19.06 -2.07
CA SER A 1105 14.54 -19.26 -0.59
C SER A 1105 15.79 -19.71 0.20
N ILE A 1106 15.70 -19.32 1.47
CA ILE A 1106 16.72 -18.95 2.46
C ILE A 1106 17.48 -20.09 3.13
N THR A 1107 17.75 -21.14 2.37
CA THR A 1107 17.91 -22.56 2.85
C THR A 1107 18.88 -22.73 4.03
N THR A 1108 18.95 -23.88 4.73
CA THR A 1108 19.75 -24.10 6.00
C THR A 1108 21.03 -24.98 5.97
N TYR A 1109 22.09 -24.56 6.69
CA TYR A 1109 23.06 -25.47 7.36
C TYR A 1109 23.62 -24.77 8.63
N SER A 1110 24.00 -25.55 9.64
CA SER A 1110 24.00 -25.10 11.03
C SER A 1110 25.31 -24.47 11.54
N THR A 1111 25.31 -23.15 11.74
CA THR A 1111 26.40 -22.32 12.32
C THR A 1111 26.91 -22.81 13.69
N GLY A 1112 26.24 -23.77 14.30
CA GLY A 1112 26.90 -24.69 15.22
C GLY A 1112 26.70 -24.29 16.67
N VAL A 1113 26.56 -25.31 17.50
CA VAL A 1113 25.59 -25.24 18.59
C VAL A 1113 25.97 -24.25 19.70
N GLY A 1114 25.13 -23.22 19.93
CA GLY A 1114 25.36 -22.04 20.76
C GLY A 1114 25.99 -20.84 20.02
N SER A 1115 25.58 -20.53 18.79
CA SER A 1115 26.30 -19.65 17.85
C SER A 1115 26.07 -18.13 18.01
N SER A 1116 24.84 -17.64 18.09
CA SER A 1116 24.38 -16.27 18.36
C SER A 1116 24.94 -15.13 17.49
N PRO A 1117 24.69 -15.06 16.18
CA PRO A 1117 25.36 -14.04 15.32
C PRO A 1117 24.74 -12.59 15.40
N TYR A 1118 25.32 -11.50 14.83
CA TYR A 1118 24.90 -10.04 14.61
C TYR A 1118 25.35 -9.34 13.28
N SER A 1119 26.35 -9.71 12.46
CA SER A 1119 26.60 -9.00 11.18
C SER A 1119 26.95 -9.92 10.03
N VAL A 1120 27.60 -9.36 9.00
CA VAL A 1120 28.45 -9.74 7.84
C VAL A 1120 28.83 -8.37 7.20
N SER A 1121 29.64 -8.21 6.14
CA SER A 1121 29.62 -7.90 3.22
C SER A 1121 30.44 -8.88 2.04
N ILE A 1122 30.65 -8.68 0.67
CA ILE A 1122 31.41 -9.59 -0.34
C ILE A 1122 32.75 -9.37 -1.24
N ALA A 1123 32.93 -9.38 -2.64
CA ALA A 1123 34.11 -9.34 -3.72
C ALA A 1123 34.94 -10.51 -4.58
N ASP A 1124 36.28 -10.96 -4.49
CA ASP A 1124 37.15 -12.21 -4.95
C ASP A 1124 38.26 -12.94 -4.01
N PHE A 1125 38.15 -14.21 -3.51
CA PHE A 1125 38.78 -14.84 -2.25
C PHE A 1125 39.53 -16.22 -2.28
N ASN A 1126 38.88 -17.28 -2.76
CA ASN A 1126 39.53 -18.54 -3.12
C ASN A 1126 40.16 -18.43 -4.54
N ASN A 1127 39.84 -17.32 -5.21
CA ASN A 1127 40.26 -16.86 -6.54
C ASN A 1127 39.76 -17.75 -7.68
N ASP A 1128 38.57 -18.35 -7.51
CA ASP A 1128 37.85 -19.06 -8.59
C ASP A 1128 36.73 -18.24 -9.24
N ASN A 1129 36.54 -16.98 -8.83
CA ASN A 1129 35.57 -16.02 -9.38
C ASN A 1129 34.12 -16.47 -9.14
N GLN A 1130 33.88 -17.07 -7.97
CA GLN A 1130 32.59 -17.35 -7.36
C GLN A 1130 32.64 -17.22 -5.78
N LEU A 1131 31.97 -16.25 -5.12
CA LEU A 1131 32.19 -15.64 -3.75
C LEU A 1131 31.99 -16.70 -2.71
N ASP A 1132 32.69 -16.61 -1.61
CA ASP A 1132 32.28 -17.34 -0.42
C ASP A 1132 31.47 -16.47 0.53
N ILE A 1133 31.43 -16.79 1.83
CA ILE A 1133 31.04 -15.80 2.84
C ILE A 1133 32.05 -15.85 3.99
N VAL A 1134 31.93 -14.92 4.93
CA VAL A 1134 32.54 -14.89 6.27
C VAL A 1134 31.60 -15.34 7.42
N VAL A 1135 32.07 -15.90 8.55
CA VAL A 1135 31.25 -16.01 9.81
C VAL A 1135 31.81 -15.22 10.97
N SER A 1136 30.95 -15.03 11.97
CA SER A 1136 31.16 -14.61 13.33
C SER A 1136 30.03 -15.09 14.26
N ASN A 1137 30.17 -15.16 15.60
CA ASN A 1137 29.25 -15.99 16.41
C ASN A 1137 29.09 -15.68 17.89
N SER A 1138 28.28 -14.69 18.24
CA SER A 1138 28.14 -14.16 19.59
C SER A 1138 27.73 -15.13 20.75
N GLU A 1139 27.72 -16.46 20.61
CA GLU A 1139 27.89 -17.39 21.75
C GLU A 1139 28.97 -18.49 21.68
N THR A 1140 29.69 -18.76 20.57
CA THR A 1140 30.66 -19.91 20.53
C THR A 1140 32.14 -19.67 20.17
N ASP A 1141 32.61 -18.45 19.95
CA ASP A 1141 34.06 -18.14 19.83
C ASP A 1141 34.86 -18.87 18.67
N ASN A 1142 34.29 -19.27 17.50
CA ASN A 1142 34.96 -20.12 16.45
C ASN A 1142 35.38 -19.48 15.09
N ILE A 1143 35.13 -20.02 13.85
CA ILE A 1143 34.57 -19.47 12.53
C ILE A 1143 33.65 -20.51 11.91
N ALA A 1144 32.99 -20.16 10.81
CA ALA A 1144 33.35 -20.83 9.56
C ALA A 1144 33.75 -19.85 8.45
N ILE A 1145 34.24 -20.45 7.39
CA ILE A 1145 34.35 -19.98 6.02
C ILE A 1145 33.81 -21.16 5.25
N LEU A 1146 33.03 -20.93 4.22
CA LEU A 1146 32.62 -21.96 3.26
C LEU A 1146 33.34 -21.66 1.95
N ILE A 1147 33.39 -22.66 1.07
CA ILE A 1147 34.10 -22.64 -0.22
C ILE A 1147 33.17 -23.21 -1.29
N GLY A 1148 33.10 -22.68 -2.52
CA GLY A 1148 32.00 -23.05 -3.42
C GLY A 1148 32.18 -23.10 -4.93
N ALA A 1149 31.07 -22.88 -5.63
CA ALA A 1149 30.78 -23.43 -6.96
C ALA A 1149 29.91 -22.57 -7.91
N GLY A 1150 29.67 -21.29 -7.58
CA GLY A 1150 29.16 -20.23 -8.50
C GLY A 1150 27.78 -20.37 -9.12
N ASN A 1151 27.18 -21.55 -9.06
CA ASN A 1151 25.74 -21.75 -9.17
C ASN A 1151 25.06 -21.40 -7.83
N GLY A 1152 25.51 -20.33 -7.17
CA GLY A 1152 25.10 -19.99 -5.82
C GLY A 1152 25.62 -20.95 -4.77
N THR A 1153 26.08 -22.17 -5.11
CA THR A 1153 26.37 -23.18 -4.08
C THR A 1153 27.79 -23.17 -3.51
N PHE A 1154 27.95 -23.59 -2.25
CA PHE A 1154 29.23 -23.61 -1.49
C PHE A 1154 29.43 -24.95 -0.67
N VAL A 1155 30.27 -25.01 0.38
CA VAL A 1155 30.46 -26.13 1.37
C VAL A 1155 31.25 -25.69 2.60
N ILE A 1156 31.05 -26.27 3.80
CA ILE A 1156 31.87 -25.94 5.00
C ILE A 1156 33.37 -26.07 4.70
N GLY A 1157 34.05 -24.93 4.71
CA GLY A 1157 35.49 -24.77 4.55
C GLY A 1157 36.18 -24.94 5.90
N ALA A 1158 36.37 -23.85 6.65
CA ALA A 1158 37.23 -23.88 7.84
C ALA A 1158 36.81 -22.98 9.01
N THR A 1159 37.02 -23.48 10.24
CA THR A 1159 36.63 -22.88 11.52
C THR A 1159 37.88 -22.59 12.38
N TYR A 1160 38.03 -21.40 13.00
CA TYR A 1160 39.32 -20.93 13.54
C TYR A 1160 39.13 -19.95 14.73
N SER A 1161 39.24 -20.44 15.97
CA SER A 1161 38.74 -19.74 17.18
C SER A 1161 39.25 -18.33 17.49
N THR A 1162 38.32 -17.47 17.94
CA THR A 1162 38.53 -16.11 18.45
C THR A 1162 38.98 -15.97 19.90
N GLY A 1163 38.92 -17.05 20.68
CA GLY A 1163 39.43 -17.09 22.06
C GLY A 1163 38.33 -17.37 23.09
N ALA A 1164 38.68 -17.95 24.24
CA ALA A 1164 37.67 -18.41 25.18
C ALA A 1164 36.98 -17.25 25.93
N ARG A 1165 35.64 -17.15 25.84
CA ARG A 1165 34.90 -15.92 26.20
C ARG A 1165 35.51 -14.69 25.56
N SER A 1166 35.94 -14.85 24.33
CA SER A 1166 36.15 -13.68 23.56
C SER A 1166 34.84 -12.85 23.57
N ARG A 1167 33.63 -13.45 23.66
CA ARG A 1167 32.31 -12.79 23.41
C ARG A 1167 32.18 -11.82 22.20
N PRO A 1168 32.79 -12.04 21.03
CA PRO A 1168 32.93 -11.01 19.99
C PRO A 1168 31.76 -10.71 18.93
N CYS A 1169 31.88 -9.61 18.14
CA CYS A 1169 31.02 -8.70 17.36
C CYS A 1169 31.39 -7.66 16.09
N THR A 1170 31.99 -7.89 14.85
CA THR A 1170 31.71 -7.43 13.36
C THR A 1170 32.64 -7.96 12.18
N VAL A 1171 32.37 -7.84 10.82
CA VAL A 1171 33.31 -8.07 9.62
C VAL A 1171 33.33 -7.21 8.31
N ALA A 1172 34.37 -7.50 7.46
CA ALA A 1172 35.00 -6.91 6.27
C ALA A 1172 35.89 -7.90 5.42
N VAL A 1173 36.47 -7.43 4.32
CA VAL A 1173 37.72 -7.91 3.67
C VAL A 1173 38.18 -6.89 2.61
N GLY A 1174 39.36 -7.13 2.02
CA GLY A 1174 39.91 -6.65 0.74
C GLY A 1174 41.38 -7.14 0.69
N ASP A 1175 42.32 -6.43 0.09
CA ASP A 1175 43.72 -6.90 -0.09
C ASP A 1175 44.74 -6.00 0.67
N PHE A 1176 45.20 -6.39 1.87
CA PHE A 1176 45.96 -5.50 2.79
C PHE A 1176 47.48 -5.68 2.70
N ASP A 1177 47.97 -6.89 2.43
CA ASP A 1177 49.39 -7.12 2.05
C ASP A 1177 49.66 -6.96 0.53
N ASN A 1178 48.62 -6.65 -0.25
CA ASN A 1178 48.64 -6.36 -1.69
C ASN A 1178 49.12 -7.53 -2.58
N ASN A 1179 48.65 -8.73 -2.26
CA ASN A 1179 48.97 -9.94 -3.02
C ASN A 1179 47.93 -10.30 -4.11
N ASN A 1180 46.77 -9.61 -4.11
CA ASN A 1180 45.59 -9.83 -4.98
C ASN A 1180 44.88 -11.18 -4.75
N ILE A 1181 44.98 -11.71 -3.53
CA ILE A 1181 44.02 -12.61 -2.88
C ILE A 1181 43.27 -11.71 -1.89
N THR A 1182 41.97 -11.93 -1.71
CA THR A 1182 41.22 -11.15 -0.72
C THR A 1182 41.25 -11.76 0.66
N ASP A 1183 41.13 -10.90 1.68
CA ASP A 1183 41.93 -10.99 2.87
C ASP A 1183 41.08 -10.33 4.15
N ILE A 1184 40.68 -10.68 5.49
CA ILE A 1184 41.06 -11.18 6.99
C ILE A 1184 40.22 -10.05 7.78
N ALA A 1185 38.85 -9.92 7.97
CA ALA A 1185 38.00 -9.46 9.19
C ALA A 1185 37.70 -10.22 10.63
N ILE A 1186 38.13 -9.75 11.86
CA ILE A 1186 38.08 -10.28 13.30
C ILE A 1186 38.24 -9.25 14.46
N ALA A 1187 37.23 -9.02 15.32
CA ALA A 1187 37.27 -7.91 16.29
C ALA A 1187 37.11 -8.08 17.85
N ASN A 1188 37.61 -9.08 18.58
CA ASN A 1188 37.10 -9.67 19.89
C ASN A 1188 36.83 -9.05 21.34
N TYR A 1189 35.64 -9.32 22.02
CA TYR A 1189 34.98 -8.60 23.18
C TYR A 1189 35.48 -8.86 24.60
N GLY A 1190 34.98 -9.87 25.30
CA GLY A 1190 35.46 -10.31 26.61
C GLY A 1190 36.97 -10.52 26.64
N THR A 1191 37.64 -10.62 25.47
CA THR A 1191 39.10 -10.58 25.32
C THR A 1191 39.71 -9.21 24.95
N ASN A 1192 38.99 -8.22 24.43
CA ASN A 1192 39.49 -6.90 24.01
C ASN A 1192 40.59 -6.96 22.92
N ASN A 1193 40.48 -7.84 21.92
CA ASN A 1193 41.62 -8.17 21.08
C ASN A 1193 41.20 -8.74 19.71
N ILE A 1194 42.14 -8.99 18.81
CA ILE A 1194 42.04 -8.47 17.45
C ILE A 1194 43.15 -9.20 16.63
N PHE A 1195 42.99 -9.72 15.41
CA PHE A 1195 43.48 -11.11 15.15
C PHE A 1195 43.90 -11.60 13.70
N LEU A 1196 45.17 -11.43 13.28
CA LEU A 1196 45.66 -11.43 11.87
C LEU A 1196 45.96 -12.78 11.11
N LEU A 1197 45.09 -13.44 10.32
CA LEU A 1197 45.42 -14.68 9.55
C LEU A 1197 45.47 -14.60 7.97
N TYR A 1198 46.40 -13.84 7.37
CA TYR A 1198 46.72 -13.70 5.92
C TYR A 1198 46.46 -14.87 4.95
N GLY A 1199 46.23 -14.55 3.67
CA GLY A 1199 45.70 -15.44 2.63
C GLY A 1199 46.62 -16.34 1.85
N TYR A 1200 45.98 -17.37 1.27
CA TYR A 1200 46.61 -18.39 0.44
C TYR A 1200 45.88 -18.66 -0.90
N GLY A 1201 44.78 -17.96 -1.21
CA GLY A 1201 44.07 -18.09 -2.50
C GLY A 1201 43.56 -19.51 -2.75
N ASN A 1202 42.90 -20.08 -1.74
CA ASN A 1202 42.34 -21.44 -1.76
C ASN A 1202 41.33 -21.71 -0.62
N GLY A 1203 40.81 -20.69 0.05
CA GLY A 1203 39.87 -20.88 1.15
C GLY A 1203 40.46 -21.31 2.49
N LEU A 1204 41.80 -21.35 2.61
CA LEU A 1204 42.52 -21.62 3.84
C LEU A 1204 43.53 -20.50 4.11
N PHE A 1205 43.77 -20.26 5.40
CA PHE A 1205 44.24 -18.97 5.88
C PHE A 1205 45.27 -19.10 7.00
N GLY A 1206 45.96 -17.99 7.28
CA GLY A 1206 47.24 -17.95 7.98
C GLY A 1206 47.23 -18.14 9.50
N ASN A 1207 48.34 -17.74 10.13
CA ASN A 1207 48.49 -17.74 11.59
C ASN A 1207 48.00 -16.40 12.16
N LYS A 1208 46.98 -16.41 13.03
CA LYS A 1208 46.47 -15.19 13.68
C LYS A 1208 47.57 -14.37 14.38
N THR A 1209 47.80 -13.16 13.90
CA THR A 1209 48.65 -12.14 14.54
C THR A 1209 47.77 -11.30 15.44
N SER A 1210 47.71 -11.65 16.73
CA SER A 1210 46.89 -10.86 17.65
C SER A 1210 47.54 -9.51 17.92
N TYR A 1211 46.79 -8.44 17.71
CA TYR A 1211 46.98 -7.22 18.50
C TYR A 1211 46.03 -7.29 19.73
N ASP A 1212 46.34 -6.57 20.80
CA ASP A 1212 45.67 -6.70 22.10
C ASP A 1212 45.70 -5.37 22.87
N LEU A 1213 44.54 -4.95 23.40
CA LEU A 1213 44.31 -3.56 23.82
C LEU A 1213 44.71 -3.19 25.23
N GLY A 1214 44.54 -4.15 26.13
CA GLY A 1214 44.15 -3.81 27.48
C GLY A 1214 42.64 -3.67 27.68
N TYR A 1215 42.25 -3.16 28.84
CA TYR A 1215 41.08 -3.68 29.54
C TYR A 1215 39.88 -2.72 29.56
N GLY A 1216 38.75 -3.17 29.01
CA GLY A 1216 37.46 -2.49 29.08
C GLY A 1216 37.10 -1.67 27.84
N TYR A 1217 37.93 -1.72 26.80
CA TYR A 1217 37.76 -1.04 25.53
C TYR A 1217 36.83 -1.79 24.58
N ARG A 1218 37.19 -3.05 24.33
CA ARG A 1218 36.68 -4.09 23.42
C ARG A 1218 36.23 -3.64 21.96
N PRO A 1219 36.56 -4.34 20.82
CA PRO A 1219 36.39 -3.88 19.38
C PRO A 1219 35.12 -3.98 18.42
N TYR A 1220 34.42 -2.94 17.90
CA TYR A 1220 33.25 -3.04 16.93
C TYR A 1220 33.40 -3.33 15.38
N SER A 1221 33.43 -2.32 14.46
CA SER A 1221 32.88 -2.34 13.06
C SER A 1221 33.68 -1.83 11.83
N ILE A 1222 33.56 -2.37 10.59
CA ILE A 1222 34.55 -2.27 9.48
C ILE A 1222 33.98 -2.51 7.99
N ALA A 1223 33.89 -1.89 6.70
CA ALA A 1223 33.94 -0.79 5.53
C ALA A 1223 34.97 0.37 4.92
N ILE A 1224 35.49 0.42 3.62
CA ILE A 1224 36.59 1.32 2.98
C ILE A 1224 36.64 1.56 1.39
N LYS A 1225 37.42 2.57 0.87
CA LYS A 1225 38.09 2.86 -0.47
C LYS A 1225 39.46 3.64 -0.23
N ASP A 1226 40.19 4.48 -1.04
CA ASP A 1226 41.67 4.89 -0.83
C ASP A 1226 42.10 6.38 -0.44
N LEU A 1227 43.01 6.61 0.58
CA LEU A 1227 43.47 7.92 1.22
C LEU A 1227 44.89 8.28 0.89
N ASN A 1228 45.75 7.34 1.25
CA ASN A 1228 47.19 7.46 1.20
C ASN A 1228 47.58 7.38 -0.27
N GLN A 1229 46.64 6.82 -1.05
CA GLN A 1229 46.61 6.68 -2.47
C GLN A 1229 47.86 5.92 -2.90
N ASP A 1230 48.30 5.02 -1.99
CA ASP A 1230 49.36 4.02 -2.14
C ASP A 1230 48.81 2.64 -2.53
N ASN A 1231 47.47 2.50 -2.57
CA ASN A 1231 46.72 1.37 -3.13
C ASN A 1231 47.04 0.05 -2.42
N ARG A 1232 47.72 0.09 -1.27
CA ARG A 1232 47.66 -0.98 -0.27
C ARG A 1232 46.60 -0.58 0.70
N MET A 1233 45.80 -1.56 0.98
CA MET A 1233 44.56 -1.30 1.60
C MET A 1233 44.86 -1.49 3.14
N ASP A 1234 44.28 -0.63 3.98
CA ASP A 1234 44.58 -0.29 5.39
C ASP A 1234 43.27 -0.29 6.24
N ILE A 1235 43.13 0.61 7.23
CA ILE A 1235 42.72 0.23 8.59
C ILE A 1235 42.40 1.45 9.60
N VAL A 1236 41.19 1.63 10.24
CA VAL A 1236 40.72 2.77 11.17
C VAL A 1236 40.64 2.73 12.75
N ILE A 1237 39.66 2.13 13.53
CA ILE A 1237 39.34 2.24 15.05
C ILE A 1237 37.84 2.44 15.72
N ALA A 1238 36.97 1.43 16.15
CA ALA A 1238 35.56 1.47 16.77
C ALA A 1238 35.07 1.04 18.20
N CYS A 1239 35.55 1.52 19.35
CA CYS A 1239 35.21 0.85 20.64
C CYS A 1239 33.73 0.93 21.05
N TYR A 1240 33.34 0.23 22.12
CA TYR A 1240 32.09 0.45 22.86
C TYR A 1240 32.38 0.49 24.38
N GLY A 1241 31.68 1.32 25.12
CA GLY A 1241 31.92 1.56 26.55
C GLY A 1241 32.99 2.59 26.91
N THR A 1242 33.77 3.12 25.95
CA THR A 1242 35.04 3.86 26.18
C THR A 1242 35.20 5.15 25.32
N ASP A 1243 36.38 5.82 25.18
CA ASP A 1243 36.44 7.23 24.72
C ASP A 1243 37.50 7.83 23.72
N HIS A 1244 38.65 7.25 23.33
CA HIS A 1244 39.61 7.86 22.34
C HIS A 1244 40.37 6.79 21.52
N VAL A 1245 40.87 6.97 20.27
CA VAL A 1245 41.14 5.87 19.27
C VAL A 1245 42.59 5.31 19.06
N GLU A 1246 42.73 4.35 18.12
CA GLU A 1246 43.95 3.69 17.56
C GLU A 1246 43.84 3.61 16.01
N THR A 1247 44.90 3.26 15.26
CA THR A 1247 44.92 3.08 13.79
C THR A 1247 46.22 2.34 13.38
N LEU A 1248 46.18 1.15 12.78
CA LEU A 1248 47.37 0.31 12.48
C LEU A 1248 47.94 0.39 11.04
N ILE A 1249 47.61 1.45 10.30
CA ILE A 1249 48.12 1.81 8.96
C ILE A 1249 49.49 1.20 8.61
N LYS A 1250 49.57 0.56 7.44
CA LYS A 1250 50.73 -0.08 6.78
C LYS A 1250 51.15 -1.41 7.39
N MET A 1251 50.35 -2.44 7.08
CA MET A 1251 50.58 -3.81 7.53
C MET A 1251 51.30 -4.73 6.53
N CYS A 1252 52.27 -4.17 5.80
CA CYS A 1252 53.53 -4.76 5.30
C CYS A 1252 54.19 -3.80 4.28
#